data_AF-A0A9E5VQB1-F1
#
_entry.id   AF-A0A9E5VQB1-F1
#
_cell.length_a   1.000
_cell.length_b   1.000
_cell.length_c   1.000
_cell.angle_alpha   90.00
_cell.angle_beta   90.00
_cell.angle_gamma   90.00
#
_symmetry.space_group_name_H-M   'P 1'
#
loop_
_entity.id
_entity.type
_entity.pdbx_description
1 polymer ?
#
loop_
_entity_poly.entity_id
_entity_poly.type
_entity_poly.pdbx_seq_one_letter_code
_entity_poly.pdbx_strand_id
1 'polypeptide(L)'
;MATNKKVSRFLAVALLSVVGLTACSEIVARPSDYKEEIVSFGDNREVYNNIMSNVYDALREGNLPSDVLNEVLYQYAVSMFGRYNKLVGPSNEDSLLSSGVTLKEAAASAESADHSVADAFIKAHHAYWSVNSNGDRVDDSGDVRSDNGNVASDTEIKILIAKWNTIEDRIKEKIYTEIREGAYSYRSQFSERTYLVSLYAGLEKVADYNSLNQVTLASSAGYFAPKVFDAKYDYTDVFTQYLHRENYQTNYELGEDESGSTISYIEDSFIKEIYRELLTEQYLLEETYNTLGRSYARKVNIISLSTKEKSDKSAQYLMNYFVNNVVYAAPTTADVPATRITDVNGDPVSDNRVGEDQFIALSDAYKGIYNADLSVLAKNYLENSQAFDPNAEIAPDYYIGTDYGDLMEEYSKIDSNLLITDTSIENDFTNNGSYLKEVGLELKTRNLASTTYVTKGWFIKNGGLSDFSTFRDRLFNIGVAGALDNFKPEEGVTLDYDQYDRFYLDGADWKIDTTRDFNSYVARINGSYFLKKPTSESVSSKDDIVFYNSDSKTYYLVQIIEAVSSSKFNKNPDAWNYDRLRENLTDPNEKNPLAGYVNEVAKILAENDSYVTLAQKHWLEKMDLEYHDEVVYDYFKDNFPDLFD
;
A
#
# COMPACT_ATOMS: atom_id res chain seq x y z
N MET A 1 45.07 16.73 -36.37
CA MET A 1 44.73 17.03 -37.78
C MET A 1 44.22 15.73 -38.39
N ALA A 2 42.89 15.67 -38.61
CA ALA A 2 42.12 14.73 -39.44
C ALA A 2 42.22 13.20 -39.18
N THR A 3 41.17 12.39 -39.14
CA THR A 3 39.70 12.58 -39.14
C THR A 3 39.07 11.19 -38.94
N ASN A 4 38.04 11.14 -38.10
CA ASN A 4 36.76 10.43 -38.25
C ASN A 4 36.69 9.10 -39.02
N LYS A 5 36.27 8.06 -38.31
CA LYS A 5 35.08 7.28 -38.67
C LYS A 5 34.22 7.04 -37.42
N LYS A 6 33.34 8.00 -37.12
CA LYS A 6 32.14 7.83 -36.29
C LYS A 6 30.99 7.46 -37.23
N VAL A 7 30.37 6.31 -37.02
CA VAL A 7 29.09 5.84 -37.58
C VAL A 7 28.62 4.82 -36.53
N SER A 8 27.46 4.87 -35.87
CA SER A 8 26.21 5.62 -35.99
C SER A 8 25.44 5.34 -34.69
N ARG A 9 25.03 6.35 -33.93
CA ARG A 9 24.07 6.27 -32.81
C ARG A 9 23.52 7.68 -32.65
N PHE A 10 22.21 7.86 -32.83
CA PHE A 10 21.52 9.14 -32.61
C PHE A 10 20.10 8.84 -32.12
N LEU A 11 19.67 9.54 -31.08
CA LEU A 11 18.31 9.56 -30.54
C LEU A 11 17.59 10.84 -31.07
N ALA A 12 16.27 10.85 -31.08
CA ALA A 12 15.48 11.94 -31.62
C ALA A 12 14.28 12.28 -30.72
N VAL A 13 14.32 13.41 -30.00
CA VAL A 13 13.15 13.93 -29.25
C VAL A 13 12.67 15.23 -29.86
N ALA A 14 11.68 15.16 -30.76
CA ALA A 14 11.01 16.30 -31.38
C ALA A 14 9.57 16.50 -30.83
N LEU A 15 9.23 17.74 -30.48
CA LEU A 15 7.85 18.21 -30.35
C LEU A 15 7.55 19.21 -31.48
N LEU A 16 6.37 19.11 -32.09
CA LEU A 16 5.90 20.10 -33.04
C LEU A 16 4.91 21.03 -32.33
N SER A 17 5.05 22.33 -32.56
CA SER A 17 4.14 23.38 -32.11
C SER A 17 2.70 23.10 -32.56
N VAL A 18 1.86 22.53 -31.70
CA VAL A 18 0.40 22.50 -31.89
C VAL A 18 -0.16 23.86 -31.49
N VAL A 19 0.17 24.90 -32.26
CA VAL A 19 -0.62 26.12 -32.29
C VAL A 19 -1.39 26.12 -33.61
N GLY A 20 -2.58 25.52 -33.54
CA GLY A 20 -3.64 25.71 -34.53
C GLY A 20 -3.70 24.64 -35.60
N LEU A 21 -4.40 23.54 -35.34
CA LEU A 21 -5.14 22.77 -36.36
C LEU A 21 -6.26 21.93 -35.69
N THR A 22 -7.10 22.59 -34.90
CA THR A 22 -8.49 22.11 -34.72
C THR A 22 -9.27 22.50 -35.98
N ALA A 23 -9.30 21.63 -36.99
CA ALA A 23 -10.44 21.38 -37.87
C ALA A 23 -10.02 20.65 -39.17
N CYS A 24 -10.80 19.61 -39.47
CA CYS A 24 -10.98 18.94 -40.76
C CYS A 24 -9.88 17.99 -41.27
N SER A 25 -10.22 16.69 -41.19
CA SER A 25 -9.85 15.58 -42.08
C SER A 25 -8.36 15.35 -42.42
N GLU A 26 -7.83 14.27 -41.85
CA GLU A 26 -6.89 13.34 -42.51
C GLU A 26 -5.53 13.85 -42.99
N ILE A 27 -4.88 14.76 -42.25
CA ILE A 27 -3.41 14.86 -42.31
C ILE A 27 -2.84 14.84 -40.90
N VAL A 28 -2.46 13.65 -40.45
CA VAL A 28 -1.60 13.48 -39.26
C VAL A 28 -0.17 13.72 -39.74
N ALA A 29 0.37 14.91 -39.50
CA ALA A 29 1.80 15.16 -39.72
C ALA A 29 2.58 14.32 -38.72
N ARG A 30 3.33 13.31 -39.17
CA ARG A 30 4.23 12.52 -38.34
C ARG A 30 5.65 13.07 -38.48
N PRO A 31 6.45 13.10 -37.40
CA PRO A 31 7.83 13.52 -37.53
C PRO A 31 8.62 12.48 -38.35
N SER A 32 9.72 12.90 -38.97
CA SER A 32 10.49 12.05 -39.90
C SER A 32 11.12 10.83 -39.24
N ASP A 33 11.32 10.91 -37.93
CA ASP A 33 11.87 9.93 -37.01
C ASP A 33 10.78 9.08 -36.32
N TYR A 34 9.51 9.17 -36.73
CA TYR A 34 8.37 8.49 -36.09
C TYR A 34 8.55 6.96 -35.89
N LYS A 35 9.41 6.33 -36.70
CA LYS A 35 9.74 4.89 -36.62
C LYS A 35 11.10 4.60 -35.98
N GLU A 36 11.82 5.61 -35.51
CA GLU A 36 13.16 5.48 -34.92
C GLU A 36 13.10 5.12 -33.43
N GLU A 37 14.21 4.58 -32.93
CA GLU A 37 14.33 4.13 -31.54
C GLU A 37 14.46 5.28 -30.54
N ILE A 38 13.80 5.20 -29.37
CA ILE A 38 13.76 6.29 -28.35
C ILE A 38 14.90 6.23 -27.32
N VAL A 39 15.62 5.13 -27.20
CA VAL A 39 16.66 4.94 -26.18
C VAL A 39 17.72 4.03 -26.77
N SER A 40 19.00 4.40 -26.65
CA SER A 40 20.08 3.51 -27.06
C SER A 40 21.05 3.34 -25.90
N PHE A 41 21.37 2.10 -25.53
CA PHE A 41 22.36 1.84 -24.49
C PHE A 41 23.77 1.71 -25.08
N GLY A 42 24.76 2.26 -24.38
CA GLY A 42 26.17 2.23 -24.77
C GLY A 42 26.73 0.82 -25.02
N ASP A 43 26.09 -0.21 -24.44
CA ASP A 43 26.47 -1.62 -24.41
C ASP A 43 25.70 -2.53 -25.39
N ASN A 44 24.99 -1.97 -26.39
CA ASN A 44 24.21 -2.71 -27.40
C ASN A 44 23.03 -3.53 -26.85
N ARG A 45 22.48 -3.18 -25.68
CA ARG A 45 21.21 -3.78 -25.23
C ARG A 45 20.05 -3.37 -26.14
N GLU A 46 19.25 -4.33 -26.57
CA GLU A 46 17.99 -4.09 -27.30
C GLU A 46 16.91 -3.66 -26.31
N VAL A 47 16.24 -2.55 -26.60
CA VAL A 47 15.20 -1.97 -25.73
C VAL A 47 13.83 -2.30 -26.30
N TYR A 48 13.04 -3.03 -25.54
CA TYR A 48 11.70 -3.44 -25.97
C TYR A 48 10.74 -2.24 -25.97
N ASN A 49 9.90 -2.11 -27.01
CA ASN A 49 8.90 -1.04 -27.18
C ASN A 49 9.43 0.41 -27.29
N ASN A 50 10.64 0.51 -27.79
CA ASN A 50 11.43 1.72 -27.87
C ASN A 50 11.23 2.46 -29.21
N ILE A 51 10.04 2.95 -29.56
CA ILE A 51 9.81 3.65 -30.86
C ILE A 51 9.10 5.00 -30.68
N MET A 52 9.61 6.05 -31.35
CA MET A 52 9.20 7.46 -31.24
C MET A 52 7.69 7.70 -31.41
N SER A 53 7.01 6.84 -32.18
CA SER A 53 5.56 6.83 -32.32
C SER A 53 4.82 6.81 -30.98
N ASN A 54 5.34 6.09 -29.98
CA ASN A 54 4.67 5.93 -28.68
C ASN A 54 4.64 7.26 -27.90
N VAL A 55 5.73 8.02 -27.94
CA VAL A 55 5.85 9.33 -27.29
C VAL A 55 5.05 10.39 -28.06
N TYR A 56 5.14 10.37 -29.39
CA TYR A 56 4.40 11.31 -30.25
C TYR A 56 2.88 11.20 -30.06
N ASP A 57 2.34 9.98 -30.06
CA ASP A 57 0.89 9.76 -29.94
C ASP A 57 0.37 10.17 -28.55
N ALA A 58 1.18 10.01 -27.48
CA ALA A 58 0.83 10.44 -26.12
C ALA A 58 0.86 11.97 -25.93
N LEU A 59 1.83 12.65 -26.54
CA LEU A 59 2.01 14.11 -26.39
C LEU A 59 1.01 14.95 -27.18
N ARG A 60 0.43 14.39 -28.25
CA ARG A 60 -0.61 15.05 -29.06
C ARG A 60 -1.83 15.52 -28.23
N GLU A 61 -1.99 15.00 -27.02
CA GLU A 61 -3.18 15.16 -26.18
C GLU A 61 -2.92 16.00 -24.89
N GLY A 62 -1.70 16.52 -24.65
CA GLY A 62 -1.27 17.13 -23.37
C GLY A 62 -0.63 18.55 -23.41
N ASN A 63 0.05 18.94 -22.32
CA ASN A 63 0.71 20.24 -22.08
C ASN A 63 2.26 20.09 -22.10
N LEU A 64 2.94 20.94 -22.87
CA LEU A 64 3.99 20.44 -23.78
C LEU A 64 5.34 19.89 -23.19
N PRO A 65 6.06 20.46 -22.20
CA PRO A 65 7.41 19.93 -21.85
C PRO A 65 7.49 18.93 -20.67
N SER A 66 6.72 19.10 -19.59
CA SER A 66 6.72 18.18 -18.44
C SER A 66 6.12 16.82 -18.78
N ASP A 67 5.17 16.80 -19.71
CA ASP A 67 4.52 15.58 -20.18
C ASP A 67 5.51 14.72 -20.99
N VAL A 68 6.49 15.35 -21.66
CA VAL A 68 7.60 14.63 -22.34
C VAL A 68 8.46 13.89 -21.33
N LEU A 69 8.87 14.56 -20.24
CA LEU A 69 9.64 13.92 -19.18
C LEU A 69 8.88 12.71 -18.60
N ASN A 70 7.60 12.90 -18.29
CA ASN A 70 6.77 11.85 -17.71
C ASN A 70 6.59 10.64 -18.64
N GLU A 71 6.45 10.89 -19.94
CA GLU A 71 6.30 9.83 -20.95
C GLU A 71 7.63 9.13 -21.22
N VAL A 72 8.76 9.86 -21.32
CA VAL A 72 10.10 9.27 -21.46
C VAL A 72 10.41 8.33 -20.28
N LEU A 73 10.16 8.79 -19.05
CA LEU A 73 10.34 7.97 -17.85
C LEU A 73 9.41 6.75 -17.85
N TYR A 74 8.16 6.88 -18.31
CA TYR A 74 7.25 5.76 -18.43
C TYR A 74 7.74 4.72 -19.46
N GLN A 75 8.18 5.14 -20.64
CA GLN A 75 8.73 4.23 -21.65
C GLN A 75 10.00 3.52 -21.15
N TYR A 76 10.85 4.23 -20.41
CA TYR A 76 12.00 3.61 -19.76
C TYR A 76 11.57 2.58 -18.71
N ALA A 77 10.59 2.91 -17.85
CA ALA A 77 10.03 1.98 -16.90
C ALA A 77 9.44 0.73 -17.58
N VAL A 78 8.76 0.89 -18.72
CA VAL A 78 8.27 -0.22 -19.56
C VAL A 78 9.43 -1.08 -20.07
N SER A 79 10.56 -0.49 -20.46
CA SER A 79 11.73 -1.27 -20.86
C SER A 79 12.37 -2.05 -19.69
N MET A 80 12.21 -1.54 -18.46
CA MET A 80 12.81 -2.12 -17.26
C MET A 80 11.92 -3.18 -16.60
N PHE A 81 10.61 -2.94 -16.51
CA PHE A 81 9.62 -3.77 -15.83
C PHE A 81 8.71 -4.53 -16.81
N GLY A 82 8.80 -4.24 -18.11
CA GLY A 82 7.88 -4.73 -19.13
C GLY A 82 6.54 -4.02 -19.09
N ARG A 83 5.71 -4.23 -20.13
CA ARG A 83 4.37 -3.64 -20.17
C ARG A 83 3.43 -4.38 -19.25
N TYR A 84 2.66 -3.64 -18.45
CA TYR A 84 1.65 -4.21 -17.57
C TYR A 84 0.62 -5.04 -18.34
N ASN A 85 0.04 -4.45 -19.39
CA ASN A 85 -0.98 -5.05 -20.25
C ASN A 85 -0.69 -4.79 -21.74
N LYS A 86 -1.41 -5.47 -22.64
CA LYS A 86 -1.36 -5.18 -24.08
C LYS A 86 -2.10 -3.87 -24.33
N LEU A 87 -1.45 -2.93 -25.02
CA LEU A 87 -2.09 -1.70 -25.44
C LEU A 87 -2.83 -1.95 -26.74
N VAL A 88 -4.12 -1.61 -26.79
CA VAL A 88 -4.85 -1.67 -28.05
C VAL A 88 -4.57 -0.39 -28.84
N GLY A 89 -3.58 -0.47 -29.72
CA GLY A 89 -3.39 0.52 -30.77
C GLY A 89 -4.44 0.38 -31.88
N PRO A 90 -4.57 1.38 -32.78
CA PRO A 90 -5.33 1.19 -34.01
C PRO A 90 -4.80 -0.07 -34.71
N SER A 91 -5.72 -0.91 -35.18
CA SER A 91 -5.51 -2.23 -35.79
C SER A 91 -4.74 -2.13 -37.11
N ASN A 92 -3.50 -1.69 -37.01
CA ASN A 92 -2.54 -1.59 -38.07
C ASN A 92 -1.54 -2.72 -37.79
N GLU A 93 -1.28 -3.59 -38.78
CA GLU A 93 -0.30 -4.69 -38.66
C GLU A 93 1.13 -4.21 -38.28
N ASP A 94 1.38 -2.89 -38.34
CA ASP A 94 2.64 -2.22 -37.98
C ASP A 94 2.71 -1.69 -36.53
N SER A 95 1.62 -1.77 -35.74
CA SER A 95 1.59 -1.21 -34.37
C SER A 95 2.17 -2.19 -33.34
N LEU A 96 3.40 -1.95 -32.88
CA LEU A 96 4.03 -2.72 -31.78
C LEU A 96 3.32 -2.56 -30.41
N LEU A 97 2.29 -1.71 -30.32
CA LEU A 97 1.51 -1.51 -29.10
C LEU A 97 0.82 -2.79 -28.60
N SER A 98 0.44 -3.68 -29.53
CA SER A 98 -0.29 -4.94 -29.25
C SER A 98 0.57 -6.21 -29.31
N SER A 99 1.85 -6.12 -29.66
CA SER A 99 2.73 -7.27 -29.89
C SER A 99 3.69 -7.55 -28.73
N GLY A 100 3.74 -8.80 -28.27
CA GLY A 100 4.73 -9.38 -27.33
C GLY A 100 4.19 -9.65 -25.92
N VAL A 101 5.05 -10.19 -25.05
CA VAL A 101 4.68 -10.73 -23.73
C VAL A 101 4.55 -9.60 -22.71
N THR A 102 3.40 -9.54 -22.05
CA THR A 102 3.13 -8.60 -20.94
C THR A 102 3.62 -9.13 -19.60
N LEU A 103 3.80 -8.23 -18.65
CA LEU A 103 4.07 -8.57 -17.25
C LEU A 103 2.97 -9.46 -16.67
N LYS A 104 1.71 -9.20 -17.02
CA LYS A 104 0.57 -10.04 -16.61
C LYS A 104 0.69 -11.48 -17.12
N GLU A 105 0.99 -11.65 -18.41
CA GLU A 105 1.17 -12.98 -19.01
C GLU A 105 2.40 -13.70 -18.42
N ALA A 106 3.48 -12.97 -18.16
CA ALA A 106 4.68 -13.51 -17.52
C ALA A 106 4.40 -13.95 -16.07
N ALA A 107 3.70 -13.13 -15.28
CA ALA A 107 3.32 -13.48 -13.91
C ALA A 107 2.41 -14.71 -13.86
N ALA A 108 1.43 -14.82 -14.77
CA ALA A 108 0.58 -16.00 -14.87
C ALA A 108 1.36 -17.27 -15.26
N SER A 109 2.35 -17.16 -16.16
CA SER A 109 3.25 -18.27 -16.51
C SER A 109 4.14 -18.68 -15.33
N ALA A 110 4.62 -17.72 -14.54
CA ALA A 110 5.44 -17.95 -13.34
C ALA A 110 4.72 -18.70 -12.22
N GLU A 111 3.39 -18.63 -12.16
CA GLU A 111 2.56 -19.40 -11.21
C GLU A 111 2.12 -20.76 -11.77
N SER A 112 2.41 -21.05 -13.05
CA SER A 112 2.02 -22.28 -13.74
C SER A 112 3.11 -23.35 -13.70
N ALA A 113 2.83 -24.56 -14.20
CA ALA A 113 3.88 -25.58 -14.33
C ALA A 113 4.85 -25.32 -15.51
N ASP A 114 4.50 -24.41 -16.43
CA ASP A 114 5.32 -24.05 -17.60
C ASP A 114 5.74 -22.58 -17.52
N HIS A 115 7.00 -22.36 -17.14
CA HIS A 115 7.57 -21.03 -16.95
C HIS A 115 8.14 -20.41 -18.23
N SER A 116 7.97 -21.05 -19.41
CA SER A 116 8.66 -20.61 -20.64
C SER A 116 8.40 -19.15 -21.05
N VAL A 117 7.21 -18.62 -20.75
CA VAL A 117 6.87 -17.21 -20.99
C VAL A 117 7.52 -16.30 -19.94
N ALA A 118 7.48 -16.69 -18.67
CA ALA A 118 8.15 -15.97 -17.57
C ALA A 118 9.67 -15.91 -17.78
N ASP A 119 10.27 -17.02 -18.19
CA ASP A 119 11.68 -17.19 -18.53
C ASP A 119 12.15 -16.20 -19.61
N ALA A 120 11.42 -16.16 -20.73
CA ALA A 120 11.70 -15.23 -21.82
C ALA A 120 11.52 -13.77 -21.39
N PHE A 121 10.50 -13.50 -20.57
CA PHE A 121 10.20 -12.17 -20.06
C PHE A 121 11.29 -11.67 -19.11
N ILE A 122 11.68 -12.47 -18.12
CA ILE A 122 12.75 -12.15 -17.15
C ILE A 122 14.06 -11.90 -17.92
N LYS A 123 14.37 -12.71 -18.92
CA LYS A 123 15.55 -12.51 -19.76
C LYS A 123 15.55 -11.15 -20.46
N ALA A 124 14.40 -10.63 -20.86
CA ALA A 124 14.29 -9.34 -21.55
C ALA A 124 14.29 -8.12 -20.60
N HIS A 125 14.04 -8.32 -19.30
CA HIS A 125 13.79 -7.23 -18.36
C HIS A 125 14.70 -7.35 -17.12
N HIS A 126 15.73 -6.50 -17.07
CA HIS A 126 16.79 -6.57 -16.06
C HIS A 126 16.32 -6.38 -14.61
N ALA A 127 15.16 -5.75 -14.38
CA ALA A 127 14.64 -5.53 -13.02
C ALA A 127 14.35 -6.82 -12.24
N TYR A 128 14.27 -7.95 -12.95
CA TYR A 128 13.99 -9.26 -12.35
C TYR A 128 15.25 -10.09 -12.11
N TRP A 129 16.42 -9.62 -12.54
CA TRP A 129 17.65 -10.39 -12.47
C TRP A 129 18.21 -10.41 -11.05
N SER A 130 18.64 -11.59 -10.61
CA SER A 130 19.59 -11.69 -9.51
C SER A 130 20.95 -11.27 -10.03
N VAL A 131 21.58 -10.26 -9.42
CA VAL A 131 22.88 -9.74 -9.87
C VAL A 131 23.93 -9.81 -8.77
N ASN A 132 25.17 -10.12 -9.15
CA ASN A 132 26.32 -10.03 -8.23
C ASN A 132 26.76 -8.56 -8.05
N SER A 133 27.81 -8.36 -7.24
CA SER A 133 28.38 -7.02 -6.96
C SER A 133 28.95 -6.32 -8.20
N ASN A 134 29.22 -7.05 -9.29
CA ASN A 134 29.71 -6.50 -10.56
C ASN A 134 28.55 -6.20 -11.54
N GLY A 135 27.31 -6.53 -11.18
CA GLY A 135 26.14 -6.37 -12.04
C GLY A 135 25.88 -7.53 -13.00
N ASP A 136 26.64 -8.64 -12.89
CA ASP A 136 26.40 -9.82 -13.73
C ASP A 136 25.20 -10.62 -13.21
N ARG A 137 24.38 -11.14 -14.12
CA ARG A 137 23.26 -12.04 -13.79
C ARG A 137 23.78 -13.35 -13.20
N VAL A 138 23.28 -13.72 -12.03
CA VAL A 138 23.63 -14.95 -11.29
C VAL A 138 22.43 -15.88 -11.11
N ASP A 139 22.71 -17.16 -10.86
CA ASP A 139 21.69 -18.12 -10.44
C ASP A 139 21.48 -18.13 -8.91
N ASP A 140 20.63 -19.04 -8.41
CA ASP A 140 20.34 -19.19 -6.97
C ASP A 140 21.58 -19.62 -6.15
N SER A 141 22.64 -20.13 -6.79
CA SER A 141 23.92 -20.45 -6.14
C SER A 141 24.90 -19.27 -6.14
N GLY A 142 24.53 -18.14 -6.77
CA GLY A 142 25.38 -16.96 -6.91
C GLY A 142 26.42 -17.08 -8.03
N ASP A 143 26.34 -18.13 -8.86
CA ASP A 143 27.25 -18.34 -9.97
C ASP A 143 26.82 -17.51 -11.19
N VAL A 144 27.79 -16.88 -11.84
CA VAL A 144 27.54 -16.05 -13.04
C VAL A 144 27.01 -16.93 -14.17
N ARG A 145 25.86 -16.54 -14.72
CA ARG A 145 25.18 -17.30 -15.77
C ARG A 145 25.90 -17.11 -17.11
N SER A 146 26.74 -18.09 -17.46
CA SER A 146 27.64 -18.01 -18.62
C SER A 146 26.98 -18.19 -20.00
N ASP A 147 25.69 -18.52 -20.07
CA ASP A 147 25.03 -19.03 -21.28
C ASP A 147 23.83 -18.20 -21.77
N ASN A 148 23.69 -16.93 -21.36
CA ASN A 148 22.45 -16.16 -21.56
C ASN A 148 21.21 -16.89 -20.97
N GLY A 149 21.42 -17.75 -19.95
CA GLY A 149 20.49 -18.72 -19.38
C GLY A 149 19.02 -18.41 -19.63
N ASN A 150 18.42 -19.17 -20.54
CA ASN A 150 17.03 -18.94 -20.95
C ASN A 150 16.06 -19.16 -19.78
N VAL A 151 16.39 -20.05 -18.84
CA VAL A 151 15.51 -20.43 -17.72
C VAL A 151 15.75 -19.51 -16.53
N ALA A 152 14.73 -18.86 -15.99
CA ALA A 152 14.87 -18.05 -14.78
C ALA A 152 15.16 -18.92 -13.55
N SER A 153 15.89 -18.38 -12.59
CA SER A 153 16.07 -19.01 -11.27
C SER A 153 14.81 -18.88 -10.42
N ASP A 154 14.68 -19.68 -9.36
CA ASP A 154 13.51 -19.61 -8.47
C ASP A 154 13.43 -18.23 -7.80
N THR A 155 14.58 -17.62 -7.49
CA THR A 155 14.65 -16.25 -6.97
C THR A 155 14.12 -15.23 -7.97
N GLU A 156 14.50 -15.32 -9.24
CA GLU A 156 14.06 -14.38 -10.29
C GLU A 156 12.54 -14.50 -10.55
N ILE A 157 12.00 -15.73 -10.54
CA ILE A 157 10.55 -15.98 -10.63
C ILE A 157 9.81 -15.36 -9.44
N LYS A 158 10.34 -15.51 -8.22
CA LYS A 158 9.77 -14.87 -7.03
C LYS A 158 9.79 -13.35 -7.10
N ILE A 159 10.86 -12.75 -7.65
CA ILE A 159 10.95 -11.29 -7.86
C ILE A 159 9.88 -10.82 -8.84
N LEU A 160 9.66 -11.55 -9.94
CA LEU A 160 8.61 -11.27 -10.93
C LEU A 160 7.22 -11.25 -10.29
N ILE A 161 6.85 -12.30 -9.56
CA ILE A 161 5.56 -12.41 -8.86
C ILE A 161 5.41 -11.30 -7.80
N ALA A 162 6.46 -11.00 -7.03
CA ALA A 162 6.44 -9.95 -6.03
C ALA A 162 6.22 -8.56 -6.65
N LYS A 163 6.88 -8.27 -7.78
CA LYS A 163 6.71 -7.00 -8.49
C LYS A 163 5.31 -6.86 -9.10
N TRP A 164 4.78 -7.94 -9.69
CA TRP A 164 3.40 -8.00 -10.18
C TRP A 164 2.40 -7.68 -9.05
N ASN A 165 2.51 -8.37 -7.92
CA ASN A 165 1.64 -8.14 -6.76
C ASN A 165 1.76 -6.71 -6.22
N THR A 166 2.97 -6.13 -6.21
CA THR A 166 3.19 -4.74 -5.80
C THR A 166 2.43 -3.76 -6.70
N ILE A 167 2.45 -3.97 -8.02
CA ILE A 167 1.70 -3.14 -8.98
C ILE A 167 0.19 -3.32 -8.77
N GLU A 168 -0.27 -4.57 -8.64
CA GLU A 168 -1.69 -4.86 -8.38
C GLU A 168 -2.18 -4.19 -7.11
N ASP A 169 -1.42 -4.26 -6.01
CA ASP A 169 -1.83 -3.66 -4.74
C ASP A 169 -1.84 -2.12 -4.81
N ARG A 170 -0.95 -1.49 -5.59
CA ARG A 170 -1.00 -0.04 -5.84
C ARG A 170 -2.20 0.40 -6.67
N ILE A 171 -2.57 -0.38 -7.68
CA ILE A 171 -3.80 -0.12 -8.45
C ILE A 171 -4.99 -0.14 -7.48
N LYS A 172 -5.02 -1.12 -6.57
CA LYS A 172 -6.09 -1.23 -5.58
C LYS A 172 -6.11 -0.04 -4.62
N GLU A 173 -4.96 0.34 -4.10
CA GLU A 173 -4.80 1.48 -3.19
C GLU A 173 -5.22 2.80 -3.84
N LYS A 174 -4.80 3.07 -5.09
CA LYS A 174 -5.14 4.30 -5.82
C LYS A 174 -6.64 4.40 -6.10
N ILE A 175 -7.26 3.33 -6.60
CA ILE A 175 -8.72 3.30 -6.83
C ILE A 175 -9.48 3.41 -5.50
N TYR A 176 -9.05 2.70 -4.45
CA TYR A 176 -9.68 2.81 -3.13
C TYR A 176 -9.64 4.25 -2.61
N THR A 177 -8.50 4.93 -2.76
CA THR A 177 -8.32 6.33 -2.38
C THR A 177 -9.25 7.24 -3.19
N GLU A 178 -9.26 7.12 -4.51
CA GLU A 178 -10.15 7.90 -5.38
C GLU A 178 -11.62 7.71 -5.01
N ILE A 179 -12.03 6.47 -4.77
CA ILE A 179 -13.39 6.14 -4.40
C ILE A 179 -13.78 6.72 -3.04
N ARG A 180 -12.87 6.63 -2.05
CA ARG A 180 -13.08 7.10 -0.68
C ARG A 180 -13.13 8.62 -0.60
N GLU A 181 -12.29 9.30 -1.36
CA GLU A 181 -12.23 10.78 -1.41
C GLU A 181 -13.30 11.38 -2.33
N GLY A 182 -13.78 10.61 -3.30
CA GLY A 182 -14.79 11.02 -4.25
C GLY A 182 -16.24 11.00 -3.73
N ALA A 183 -17.13 11.65 -4.48
CA ALA A 183 -18.55 11.77 -4.15
C ALA A 183 -19.39 10.64 -4.79
N TYR A 184 -18.96 9.39 -4.64
CA TYR A 184 -19.59 8.22 -5.29
C TYR A 184 -20.49 7.41 -4.37
N SER A 185 -20.71 7.90 -3.16
CA SER A 185 -21.62 7.27 -2.22
C SER A 185 -23.07 7.69 -2.47
N TYR A 186 -23.97 6.71 -2.48
CA TYR A 186 -25.40 6.93 -2.34
C TYR A 186 -25.82 6.43 -0.97
N ARG A 187 -26.35 7.32 -0.13
CA ARG A 187 -26.77 6.99 1.24
C ARG A 187 -25.67 6.33 2.08
N SER A 188 -24.47 6.92 2.09
CA SER A 188 -23.30 6.39 2.82
C SER A 188 -22.89 4.97 2.39
N GLN A 189 -23.32 4.54 1.21
CA GLN A 189 -22.91 3.30 0.56
C GLN A 189 -22.25 3.67 -0.74
N PHE A 190 -21.08 3.10 -1.01
CA PHE A 190 -20.48 3.24 -2.31
C PHE A 190 -21.34 2.63 -3.39
N SER A 191 -21.47 3.37 -4.48
CA SER A 191 -22.16 2.96 -5.69
C SER A 191 -21.15 2.93 -6.81
N GLU A 192 -20.69 1.73 -7.16
CA GLU A 192 -19.83 1.50 -8.32
C GLU A 192 -20.45 2.10 -9.58
N ARG A 193 -21.78 2.05 -9.70
CA ARG A 193 -22.52 2.69 -10.79
C ARG A 193 -22.29 4.20 -10.84
N THR A 194 -22.33 4.89 -9.71
CA THR A 194 -22.13 6.35 -9.66
C THR A 194 -20.70 6.68 -10.05
N TYR A 195 -19.75 5.87 -9.59
CA TYR A 195 -18.35 5.99 -9.96
C TYR A 195 -18.12 5.79 -11.47
N LEU A 196 -18.61 4.70 -12.06
CA LEU A 196 -18.52 4.45 -13.50
C LEU A 196 -19.15 5.56 -14.36
N VAL A 197 -20.32 6.07 -13.96
CA VAL A 197 -20.97 7.19 -14.65
C VAL A 197 -20.10 8.45 -14.59
N SER A 198 -19.45 8.70 -13.45
CA SER A 198 -18.57 9.86 -13.30
C SER A 198 -17.32 9.75 -14.18
N LEU A 199 -16.70 8.58 -14.24
CA LEU A 199 -15.56 8.31 -15.13
C LEU A 199 -15.96 8.46 -16.59
N TYR A 200 -17.07 7.84 -17.00
CA TYR A 200 -17.58 7.96 -18.37
C TYR A 200 -17.90 9.42 -18.75
N ALA A 201 -18.50 10.18 -17.84
CA ALA A 201 -18.76 11.62 -18.04
C ALA A 201 -17.47 12.44 -18.14
N GLY A 202 -16.40 11.99 -17.48
CA GLY A 202 -15.03 12.49 -17.64
C GLY A 202 -14.35 12.10 -18.96
N LEU A 203 -15.05 11.36 -19.84
CA LEU A 203 -14.52 10.79 -21.08
C LEU A 203 -13.43 9.73 -20.86
N GLU A 204 -13.39 9.14 -19.67
CA GLU A 204 -12.48 8.05 -19.36
C GLU A 204 -12.85 6.77 -20.12
N LYS A 205 -11.83 5.96 -20.43
CA LYS A 205 -12.02 4.69 -21.17
C LYS A 205 -12.50 3.58 -20.23
N VAL A 206 -13.79 3.60 -19.92
CA VAL A 206 -14.49 2.61 -19.08
C VAL A 206 -15.56 1.84 -19.88
N ALA A 207 -16.12 0.78 -19.30
CA ALA A 207 -17.27 0.07 -19.88
C ALA A 207 -18.47 1.00 -20.16
N ASP A 208 -19.16 0.83 -21.30
CA ASP A 208 -20.36 1.62 -21.62
C ASP A 208 -21.49 1.32 -20.62
N TYR A 209 -21.93 2.37 -19.93
CA TYR A 209 -23.05 2.35 -18.99
C TYR A 209 -24.35 1.75 -19.57
N ASN A 210 -24.63 1.93 -20.86
CA ASN A 210 -25.85 1.42 -21.50
C ASN A 210 -25.77 -0.06 -21.87
N SER A 211 -24.57 -0.60 -22.12
CA SER A 211 -24.37 -2.03 -22.39
C SER A 211 -24.39 -2.84 -21.09
N LEU A 212 -23.87 -2.27 -19.98
CA LEU A 212 -23.92 -2.84 -18.64
C LEU A 212 -25.36 -3.04 -18.10
N ASN A 213 -26.31 -2.21 -18.54
CA ASN A 213 -27.73 -2.34 -18.17
C ASN A 213 -28.52 -3.35 -19.03
N GLN A 214 -27.97 -3.84 -20.15
CA GLN A 214 -28.68 -4.76 -21.05
C GLN A 214 -28.52 -6.24 -20.66
N VAL A 215 -27.56 -6.59 -19.79
CA VAL A 215 -27.44 -7.96 -19.28
C VAL A 215 -28.60 -8.24 -18.33
N THR A 216 -29.57 -8.98 -18.84
CA THR A 216 -30.86 -9.34 -18.21
C THR A 216 -30.67 -10.38 -17.08
N LEU A 217 -29.67 -10.17 -16.22
CA LEU A 217 -29.36 -10.93 -15.00
C LEU A 217 -28.96 -10.03 -13.81
N ALA A 218 -28.65 -8.74 -14.05
CA ALA A 218 -28.18 -7.80 -13.03
C ALA A 218 -29.20 -7.54 -11.90
N SER A 219 -30.51 -7.69 -12.18
CA SER A 219 -31.57 -7.55 -11.18
C SER A 219 -31.71 -8.76 -10.24
N SER A 220 -31.10 -9.91 -10.57
CA SER A 220 -31.15 -11.12 -9.73
C SER A 220 -29.89 -11.36 -8.89
N ALA A 221 -28.79 -10.63 -9.13
CA ALA A 221 -27.47 -10.94 -8.52
C ALA A 221 -26.77 -9.79 -7.78
N GLY A 222 -27.34 -8.58 -7.70
CA GLY A 222 -26.71 -7.49 -6.91
C GLY A 222 -25.44 -6.89 -7.51
N TYR A 223 -25.26 -7.02 -8.83
CA TYR A 223 -24.04 -6.63 -9.57
C TYR A 223 -23.67 -5.13 -9.47
N PHE A 224 -24.62 -4.24 -9.18
CA PHE A 224 -24.36 -2.83 -8.85
C PHE A 224 -25.06 -2.39 -7.56
N ALA A 225 -25.35 -3.33 -6.66
CA ALA A 225 -26.00 -2.99 -5.40
C ALA A 225 -25.07 -2.06 -4.58
N PRO A 226 -25.52 -0.87 -4.14
CA PRO A 226 -24.72 -0.03 -3.28
C PRO A 226 -24.36 -0.77 -2.00
N LYS A 227 -23.10 -0.73 -1.58
CA LYS A 227 -22.63 -1.40 -0.37
C LYS A 227 -21.92 -0.42 0.56
N VAL A 228 -21.99 -0.66 1.87
CA VAL A 228 -21.31 0.18 2.87
C VAL A 228 -19.82 -0.13 2.80
N PHE A 229 -18.96 0.86 2.61
CA PHE A 229 -17.55 0.69 2.95
C PHE A 229 -17.43 0.69 4.47
N ASP A 230 -17.35 -0.49 5.06
CA ASP A 230 -16.96 -0.63 6.44
C ASP A 230 -15.45 -0.36 6.56
N ALA A 231 -15.03 0.36 7.62
CA ALA A 231 -13.62 0.61 7.91
C ALA A 231 -12.83 -0.69 8.18
N LYS A 232 -13.56 -1.79 8.41
CA LYS A 232 -13.02 -3.12 8.56
C LYS A 232 -12.39 -3.66 7.27
N TYR A 233 -12.88 -3.24 6.09
CA TYR A 233 -12.39 -3.73 4.81
C TYR A 233 -11.19 -2.91 4.34
N ASP A 234 -10.10 -3.60 4.03
CA ASP A 234 -8.95 -2.98 3.38
C ASP A 234 -9.19 -2.77 1.88
N TYR A 235 -8.22 -2.18 1.18
CA TYR A 235 -8.31 -1.99 -0.27
C TYR A 235 -8.46 -3.32 -1.04
N THR A 236 -7.98 -4.44 -0.50
CA THR A 236 -8.09 -5.76 -1.14
C THR A 236 -9.51 -6.29 -1.08
N ASP A 237 -10.17 -6.13 0.07
CA ASP A 237 -11.57 -6.51 0.26
C ASP A 237 -12.50 -5.68 -0.64
N VAL A 238 -12.23 -4.39 -0.81
CA VAL A 238 -12.97 -3.52 -1.74
C VAL A 238 -12.93 -4.07 -3.16
N PHE A 239 -11.75 -4.47 -3.63
CA PHE A 239 -11.62 -5.03 -4.98
C PHE A 239 -12.26 -6.39 -5.15
N THR A 240 -12.22 -7.23 -4.12
CA THR A 240 -12.75 -8.59 -4.20
C THR A 240 -14.29 -8.59 -4.11
N GLN A 241 -14.86 -7.63 -3.38
CA GLN A 241 -16.27 -7.67 -3.02
C GLN A 241 -17.11 -6.53 -3.62
N TYR A 242 -16.52 -5.42 -4.07
CA TYR A 242 -17.26 -4.17 -4.38
C TYR A 242 -17.00 -3.63 -5.79
N LEU A 243 -15.91 -4.03 -6.44
CA LEU A 243 -15.54 -3.55 -7.76
C LEU A 243 -15.47 -4.69 -8.76
N HIS A 244 -16.06 -4.46 -9.92
CA HIS A 244 -15.97 -5.36 -11.07
C HIS A 244 -14.81 -4.86 -11.95
N ARG A 245 -13.63 -5.46 -11.75
CA ARG A 245 -12.37 -5.03 -12.37
C ARG A 245 -12.44 -4.97 -13.90
N GLU A 246 -13.21 -5.88 -14.50
CA GLU A 246 -13.50 -5.92 -15.93
C GLU A 246 -14.06 -4.60 -16.49
N ASN A 247 -14.68 -3.76 -15.65
CA ASN A 247 -15.21 -2.46 -16.08
C ASN A 247 -14.13 -1.37 -16.23
N TYR A 248 -12.92 -1.59 -15.71
CA TYR A 248 -11.84 -0.60 -15.66
C TYR A 248 -10.55 -1.05 -16.39
N GLN A 249 -10.49 -2.30 -16.86
CA GLN A 249 -9.33 -2.86 -17.56
C GLN A 249 -9.75 -3.83 -18.66
N THR A 250 -9.04 -3.79 -19.79
CA THR A 250 -9.14 -4.80 -20.84
C THR A 250 -8.54 -6.11 -20.32
N ASN A 251 -9.40 -7.09 -20.01
CA ASN A 251 -9.05 -8.50 -20.02
C ASN A 251 -9.83 -9.15 -21.13
N TYR A 252 -9.22 -9.24 -22.29
CA TYR A 252 -9.65 -10.21 -23.28
C TYR A 252 -9.26 -11.59 -22.70
N GLU A 253 -10.23 -12.41 -22.32
CA GLU A 253 -9.98 -13.84 -22.05
C GLU A 253 -9.21 -14.40 -23.24
N LEU A 254 -8.05 -15.02 -23.01
CA LEU A 254 -7.23 -15.69 -24.02
C LEU A 254 -8.04 -16.24 -25.21
N GLY A 255 -8.05 -15.52 -26.34
CA GLY A 255 -8.30 -16.11 -27.66
C GLY A 255 -9.69 -16.03 -28.29
N GLU A 256 -10.41 -14.93 -28.16
CA GLU A 256 -11.48 -14.58 -29.10
C GLU A 256 -11.15 -13.21 -29.75
N ASP A 257 -11.77 -12.92 -30.90
CA ASP A 257 -11.67 -11.63 -31.59
C ASP A 257 -12.99 -10.90 -31.30
N GLU A 258 -12.97 -9.72 -30.66
CA GLU A 258 -14.13 -8.83 -30.76
C GLU A 258 -13.75 -7.36 -31.02
N SER A 259 -13.98 -6.97 -32.26
CA SER A 259 -14.35 -5.62 -32.67
C SER A 259 -15.50 -5.10 -31.78
N GLY A 260 -15.23 -4.20 -30.84
CA GLY A 260 -16.33 -3.75 -29.96
C GLY A 260 -16.06 -2.58 -29.04
N SER A 261 -15.30 -2.75 -27.97
CA SER A 261 -15.09 -1.69 -26.96
C SER A 261 -13.88 -2.01 -26.08
N THR A 262 -12.87 -1.15 -26.06
CA THR A 262 -11.60 -1.34 -25.34
C THR A 262 -11.54 -0.50 -24.08
N ILE A 263 -11.59 -1.16 -22.91
CA ILE A 263 -11.57 -0.52 -21.59
C ILE A 263 -10.13 -0.35 -21.11
N SER A 264 -9.66 0.86 -20.76
CA SER A 264 -8.24 1.08 -20.38
C SER A 264 -7.99 2.14 -19.30
N TYR A 265 -9.02 2.48 -18.50
CA TYR A 265 -8.89 3.43 -17.38
C TYR A 265 -7.70 3.14 -16.45
N ILE A 266 -7.51 1.89 -16.02
CA ILE A 266 -6.40 1.54 -15.12
C ILE A 266 -5.02 1.87 -15.75
N GLU A 267 -4.86 1.60 -17.04
CA GLU A 267 -3.61 1.83 -17.77
C GLU A 267 -3.32 3.32 -17.90
N ASP A 268 -4.33 4.09 -18.33
CA ASP A 268 -4.21 5.52 -18.59
C ASP A 268 -4.03 6.33 -17.29
N SER A 269 -4.75 5.96 -16.23
CA SER A 269 -4.81 6.73 -14.98
C SER A 269 -3.76 6.34 -13.95
N PHE A 270 -3.39 5.06 -13.84
CA PHE A 270 -2.55 4.59 -12.72
C PHE A 270 -1.23 3.98 -13.13
N ILE A 271 -1.19 3.17 -14.20
CA ILE A 271 0.02 2.41 -14.54
C ILE A 271 1.21 3.33 -14.82
N LYS A 272 0.99 4.42 -15.56
CA LYS A 272 2.07 5.38 -15.85
C LYS A 272 2.68 5.99 -14.60
N GLU A 273 1.86 6.34 -13.62
CA GLU A 273 2.30 6.90 -12.35
C GLU A 273 3.03 5.85 -11.51
N ILE A 274 2.42 4.67 -11.33
CA ILE A 274 3.00 3.54 -10.59
C ILE A 274 4.39 3.18 -11.14
N TYR A 275 4.55 3.19 -12.46
CA TYR A 275 5.82 2.86 -13.10
C TYR A 275 6.92 3.89 -12.79
N ARG A 276 6.57 5.17 -12.72
CA ARG A 276 7.50 6.23 -12.31
C ARG A 276 7.87 6.15 -10.83
N GLU A 277 6.90 5.82 -9.96
CA GLU A 277 7.17 5.54 -8.54
C GLU A 277 8.15 4.36 -8.41
N LEU A 278 7.90 3.27 -9.14
CA LEU A 278 8.76 2.08 -9.14
C LEU A 278 10.18 2.37 -9.66
N LEU A 279 10.36 3.30 -10.59
CA LEU A 279 11.71 3.74 -10.98
C LEU A 279 12.45 4.42 -9.83
N THR A 280 11.73 5.20 -9.01
CA THR A 280 12.33 5.86 -7.85
C THR A 280 12.72 4.84 -6.78
N GLU A 281 11.87 3.84 -6.55
CA GLU A 281 12.19 2.71 -5.67
C GLU A 281 13.37 1.89 -6.17
N GLN A 282 13.41 1.59 -7.47
CA GLN A 282 14.51 0.84 -8.06
C GLN A 282 15.83 1.60 -7.87
N TYR A 283 15.83 2.92 -8.06
CA TYR A 283 16.99 3.77 -7.76
C TYR A 283 17.41 3.69 -6.28
N LEU A 284 16.45 3.72 -5.34
CA LEU A 284 16.73 3.56 -3.93
C LEU A 284 17.35 2.19 -3.60
N LEU A 285 16.87 1.13 -4.26
CA LEU A 285 17.32 -0.24 -4.04
C LEU A 285 18.72 -0.50 -4.63
N GLU A 286 18.99 0.06 -5.80
CA GLU A 286 20.25 -0.16 -6.53
C GLU A 286 21.36 0.79 -6.06
N GLU A 287 21.10 2.09 -6.06
CA GLU A 287 22.13 3.12 -5.93
C GLU A 287 22.29 3.62 -4.49
N THR A 288 21.20 3.67 -3.71
CA THR A 288 21.22 4.30 -2.39
C THR A 288 20.67 3.43 -1.26
N TYR A 289 20.82 2.10 -1.37
CA TYR A 289 20.23 1.12 -0.43
C TYR A 289 20.51 1.40 1.05
N ASN A 290 21.71 1.91 1.38
CA ASN A 290 22.09 2.25 2.76
C ASN A 290 21.20 3.35 3.38
N THR A 291 20.54 4.17 2.56
CA THR A 291 19.59 5.19 3.02
C THR A 291 18.33 4.56 3.62
N LEU A 292 17.90 3.39 3.11
CA LEU A 292 16.75 2.64 3.63
C LEU A 292 16.95 2.31 5.11
N GLY A 293 18.14 1.81 5.48
CA GLY A 293 18.51 1.52 6.86
C GLY A 293 18.72 2.76 7.75
N ARG A 294 18.82 3.96 7.17
CA ARG A 294 18.94 5.25 7.87
C ARG A 294 17.63 6.05 7.89
N SER A 295 16.56 5.52 7.28
CA SER A 295 15.22 6.10 7.31
C SER A 295 14.62 6.13 8.72
N TYR A 296 15.07 5.23 9.59
CA TYR A 296 14.44 4.92 10.87
C TYR A 296 12.95 4.57 10.73
N ALA A 297 12.56 3.96 9.61
CA ALA A 297 11.17 3.55 9.39
C ALA A 297 10.66 2.62 10.50
N ARG A 298 9.36 2.74 10.80
CA ARG A 298 8.66 1.96 11.83
C ARG A 298 7.37 1.42 11.24
N LYS A 299 7.12 0.12 11.42
CA LYS A 299 5.81 -0.47 11.19
C LYS A 299 5.07 -0.53 12.52
N VAL A 300 3.91 0.10 12.61
CA VAL A 300 3.18 0.27 13.90
C VAL A 300 1.68 0.04 13.76
N ASN A 301 1.06 -0.29 14.89
CA ASN A 301 -0.38 -0.10 15.13
C ASN A 301 -0.53 0.89 16.29
N ILE A 302 -1.30 1.95 16.08
CA ILE A 302 -1.58 3.00 17.07
C ILE A 302 -3.10 3.08 17.22
N ILE A 303 -3.61 2.95 18.43
CA ILE A 303 -5.01 3.29 18.71
C ILE A 303 -5.11 4.60 19.47
N SER A 304 -6.11 5.42 19.14
CA SER A 304 -6.34 6.74 19.72
C SER A 304 -7.77 6.88 20.23
N LEU A 305 -7.98 6.92 21.55
CA LEU A 305 -9.30 7.00 22.17
C LEU A 305 -9.44 8.30 22.99
N SER A 306 -10.22 9.26 22.49
CA SER A 306 -10.44 10.55 23.15
C SER A 306 -11.53 10.48 24.21
N THR A 307 -11.36 11.08 25.38
CA THR A 307 -12.40 11.12 26.41
C THR A 307 -13.66 11.80 25.90
N LYS A 308 -14.82 11.35 26.37
CA LYS A 308 -16.11 11.93 26.01
C LYS A 308 -16.66 12.84 27.10
N GLU A 309 -17.46 13.83 26.72
CA GLU A 309 -18.06 14.75 27.68
C GLU A 309 -19.05 14.05 28.62
N LYS A 310 -19.86 13.13 28.10
CA LYS A 310 -20.87 12.38 28.86
C LYS A 310 -20.31 11.17 29.59
N SER A 311 -19.10 10.73 29.24
CA SER A 311 -18.44 9.57 29.81
C SER A 311 -16.91 9.72 29.83
N ASP A 312 -16.46 10.65 30.67
CA ASP A 312 -15.06 11.09 30.75
C ASP A 312 -14.05 9.96 31.01
N LYS A 313 -14.50 8.84 31.60
CA LYS A 313 -13.69 7.66 31.91
C LYS A 313 -13.84 6.48 30.94
N SER A 314 -14.77 6.50 29.99
CA SER A 314 -14.99 5.34 29.11
C SER A 314 -13.75 4.94 28.32
N ALA A 315 -13.06 5.91 27.71
CA ALA A 315 -11.81 5.66 26.99
C ALA A 315 -10.73 5.04 27.90
N GLN A 316 -10.61 5.54 29.14
CA GLN A 316 -9.67 5.03 30.12
C GLN A 316 -10.00 3.59 30.53
N TYR A 317 -11.26 3.31 30.87
CA TYR A 317 -11.69 1.99 31.32
C TYR A 317 -11.57 0.94 30.20
N LEU A 318 -11.92 1.31 28.97
CA LEU A 318 -11.77 0.43 27.82
C LEU A 318 -10.29 0.12 27.55
N MET A 319 -9.42 1.16 27.57
CA MET A 319 -7.97 0.99 27.41
C MET A 319 -7.39 0.11 28.52
N ASN A 320 -7.76 0.36 29.77
CA ASN A 320 -7.30 -0.43 30.91
C ASN A 320 -7.78 -1.89 30.81
N TYR A 321 -9.01 -2.12 30.38
CA TYR A 321 -9.51 -3.47 30.15
C TYR A 321 -8.68 -4.19 29.08
N PHE A 322 -8.44 -3.54 27.94
CA PHE A 322 -7.66 -4.10 26.85
C PHE A 322 -6.23 -4.44 27.29
N VAL A 323 -5.54 -3.50 27.94
CA VAL A 323 -4.19 -3.73 28.46
C VAL A 323 -4.17 -4.88 29.46
N ASN A 324 -5.12 -4.93 30.39
CA ASN A 324 -5.10 -5.93 31.46
C ASN A 324 -5.51 -7.34 31.00
N ASN A 325 -6.45 -7.45 30.07
CA ASN A 325 -7.11 -8.72 29.71
C ASN A 325 -6.80 -9.19 28.28
N VAL A 326 -6.10 -8.38 27.48
CA VAL A 326 -5.67 -8.76 26.13
C VAL A 326 -4.15 -8.69 26.04
N VAL A 327 -3.55 -7.52 26.29
CA VAL A 327 -2.08 -7.36 26.21
C VAL A 327 -1.36 -8.19 27.27
N TYR A 328 -1.84 -8.13 28.51
CA TYR A 328 -1.30 -8.90 29.65
C TYR A 328 -2.09 -10.18 29.95
N ALA A 329 -2.80 -10.74 28.96
CA ALA A 329 -3.43 -12.04 29.10
C ALA A 329 -2.36 -13.14 29.18
N ALA A 330 -2.44 -14.01 30.19
CA ALA A 330 -1.52 -15.13 30.31
C ALA A 330 -1.65 -16.09 29.11
N PRO A 331 -0.54 -16.52 28.48
CA PRO A 331 -0.54 -17.50 27.38
C PRO A 331 -1.37 -18.76 27.74
N THR A 332 -2.18 -19.23 26.79
CA THR A 332 -3.11 -20.37 26.99
C THR A 332 -2.42 -21.73 26.94
N THR A 333 -1.25 -21.83 26.30
CA THR A 333 -0.46 -23.07 26.18
C THR A 333 0.88 -22.92 26.92
N ALA A 334 1.26 -23.96 27.68
CA ALA A 334 2.53 -23.99 28.43
C ALA A 334 3.73 -24.47 27.59
N ASP A 335 3.46 -25.11 26.43
CA ASP A 335 4.47 -25.87 25.67
C ASP A 335 4.97 -25.17 24.40
N VAL A 336 4.42 -24.01 24.04
CA VAL A 336 4.84 -23.26 22.86
C VAL A 336 5.27 -21.86 23.29
N PRO A 337 6.57 -21.66 23.55
CA PRO A 337 7.04 -20.33 23.91
C PRO A 337 6.80 -19.38 22.73
N ALA A 338 6.44 -18.12 23.02
CA ALA A 338 6.14 -17.04 22.05
C ALA A 338 7.42 -16.57 21.29
N THR A 339 8.18 -17.54 20.79
CA THR A 339 9.56 -17.49 20.32
C THR A 339 9.67 -17.40 18.81
N ARG A 340 8.55 -17.49 18.10
CA ARG A 340 8.53 -17.43 16.64
C ARG A 340 7.70 -16.24 16.21
N ILE A 341 8.37 -15.30 15.53
CA ILE A 341 7.79 -14.10 14.92
C ILE A 341 6.61 -14.49 14.02
N THR A 342 6.67 -15.68 13.46
CA THR A 342 5.63 -16.45 12.77
C THR A 342 6.07 -17.91 12.83
N ASP A 343 5.16 -18.88 12.70
CA ASP A 343 5.54 -20.26 12.45
C ASP A 343 6.17 -20.36 11.06
N VAL A 344 6.40 -21.58 10.60
CA VAL A 344 6.89 -21.83 9.23
C VAL A 344 5.86 -21.51 8.15
N ASN A 345 4.73 -20.87 8.49
CA ASN A 345 3.63 -20.49 7.60
C ASN A 345 3.26 -19.00 7.72
N GLY A 346 4.04 -18.18 8.44
CA GLY A 346 3.76 -16.75 8.52
C GLY A 346 2.69 -16.42 9.57
N ASP A 347 2.21 -17.42 10.31
CA ASP A 347 1.16 -17.28 11.30
C ASP A 347 1.75 -17.05 12.70
N PRO A 348 1.18 -16.17 13.54
CA PRO A 348 1.63 -16.01 14.92
C PRO A 348 1.55 -17.33 15.69
N VAL A 349 2.68 -17.79 16.25
CA VAL A 349 2.76 -19.09 16.96
C VAL A 349 2.11 -19.07 18.34
N SER A 350 1.71 -17.90 18.83
CA SER A 350 0.97 -17.76 20.07
C SER A 350 -0.44 -17.23 19.80
N ASP A 351 -1.46 -18.01 20.16
CA ASP A 351 -2.89 -17.61 20.14
C ASP A 351 -3.18 -16.32 20.93
N ASN A 352 -2.23 -15.86 21.76
CA ASN A 352 -2.36 -14.66 22.59
C ASN A 352 -1.55 -13.46 22.07
N ARG A 353 -0.98 -13.49 20.85
CA ARG A 353 -0.28 -12.32 20.31
C ARG A 353 -1.29 -11.22 20.01
N VAL A 354 -1.00 -10.01 20.48
CA VAL A 354 -1.77 -8.84 20.07
C VAL A 354 -1.34 -8.49 18.64
N GLY A 355 -2.29 -8.40 17.74
CA GLY A 355 -2.10 -8.00 16.36
C GLY A 355 -3.07 -6.90 15.97
N GLU A 356 -3.19 -6.70 14.67
CA GLU A 356 -4.05 -5.70 14.07
C GLU A 356 -5.53 -5.90 14.42
N ASP A 357 -6.01 -7.15 14.37
CA ASP A 357 -7.40 -7.51 14.66
C ASP A 357 -7.84 -7.09 16.06
N GLN A 358 -6.98 -7.22 17.07
CA GLN A 358 -7.29 -6.81 18.44
C GLN A 358 -7.39 -5.27 18.56
N PHE A 359 -6.56 -4.52 17.82
CA PHE A 359 -6.66 -3.06 17.75
C PHE A 359 -7.93 -2.62 17.03
N ILE A 360 -8.30 -3.28 15.92
CA ILE A 360 -9.55 -3.02 15.19
C ILE A 360 -10.75 -3.31 16.10
N ALA A 361 -10.76 -4.47 16.77
CA ALA A 361 -11.82 -4.84 17.70
C ALA A 361 -11.97 -3.84 18.87
N LEU A 362 -10.87 -3.27 19.36
CA LEU A 362 -10.89 -2.22 20.38
C LEU A 362 -11.51 -0.92 19.84
N SER A 363 -11.17 -0.53 18.62
CA SER A 363 -11.80 0.60 17.92
C SER A 363 -13.31 0.39 17.73
N ASP A 364 -13.73 -0.82 17.32
CA ASP A 364 -15.14 -1.16 17.12
C ASP A 364 -15.94 -1.18 18.42
N ALA A 365 -15.34 -1.69 19.50
CA ALA A 365 -15.93 -1.63 20.84
C ALA A 365 -16.13 -0.17 21.29
N TYR A 366 -15.20 0.74 20.97
CA TYR A 366 -15.33 2.15 21.29
C TYR A 366 -16.46 2.84 20.50
N LYS A 367 -16.63 2.48 19.23
CA LYS A 367 -17.77 2.93 18.40
C LYS A 367 -19.10 2.45 18.96
N GLY A 368 -19.17 1.20 19.43
CA GLY A 368 -20.34 0.62 20.09
C GLY A 368 -21.57 0.41 19.19
N ILE A 369 -21.36 0.36 17.86
CA ILE A 369 -22.46 0.09 16.91
C ILE A 369 -22.97 -1.31 17.15
N TYR A 370 -24.16 -1.42 17.74
CA TYR A 370 -24.80 -2.71 17.99
C TYR A 370 -25.44 -3.22 16.69
N ASN A 371 -24.64 -3.85 15.83
CA ASN A 371 -25.11 -4.55 14.63
C ASN A 371 -24.68 -6.03 14.64
N ALA A 372 -25.18 -6.80 13.66
CA ALA A 372 -24.81 -8.21 13.48
C ALA A 372 -23.33 -8.41 13.07
N ASP A 373 -22.58 -7.32 12.85
CA ASP A 373 -21.26 -7.33 12.22
C ASP A 373 -20.10 -7.05 13.20
N LEU A 374 -20.40 -6.68 14.46
CA LEU A 374 -19.40 -6.61 15.53
C LEU A 374 -18.66 -7.95 15.63
N SER A 375 -17.33 -7.89 15.57
CA SER A 375 -16.52 -9.10 15.81
C SER A 375 -16.77 -9.63 17.22
N VAL A 376 -16.59 -10.94 17.41
CA VAL A 376 -16.71 -11.58 18.73
C VAL A 376 -15.80 -10.90 19.76
N LEU A 377 -14.60 -10.47 19.33
CA LEU A 377 -13.67 -9.72 20.17
C LEU A 377 -14.20 -8.34 20.54
N ALA A 378 -14.70 -7.56 19.58
CA ALA A 378 -15.23 -6.22 19.83
C ALA A 378 -16.42 -6.26 20.80
N LYS A 379 -17.33 -7.22 20.60
CA LYS A 379 -18.46 -7.46 21.51
C LYS A 379 -17.99 -7.82 22.92
N ASN A 380 -17.00 -8.71 23.02
CA ASN A 380 -16.42 -9.08 24.31
C ASN A 380 -15.81 -7.87 25.05
N TYR A 381 -15.14 -6.96 24.33
CA TYR A 381 -14.55 -5.76 24.93
C TYR A 381 -15.63 -4.75 25.36
N LEU A 382 -16.65 -4.55 24.53
CA LEU A 382 -17.79 -3.69 24.82
C LEU A 382 -18.52 -4.14 26.09
N GLU A 383 -18.81 -5.44 26.22
CA GLU A 383 -19.60 -6.00 27.33
C GLU A 383 -18.80 -6.12 28.65
N ASN A 384 -17.51 -6.47 28.58
CA ASN A 384 -16.74 -6.81 29.78
C ASN A 384 -15.83 -5.69 30.30
N SER A 385 -15.60 -4.63 29.52
CA SER A 385 -14.74 -3.52 29.95
C SER A 385 -15.30 -2.68 31.10
N GLN A 386 -16.61 -2.74 31.34
CA GLN A 386 -17.32 -1.82 32.25
C GLN A 386 -17.10 -0.34 31.90
N ALA A 387 -16.67 -0.06 30.66
CA ALA A 387 -16.43 1.29 30.18
C ALA A 387 -17.72 2.01 29.79
N PHE A 388 -18.80 1.26 29.56
CA PHE A 388 -20.05 1.74 29.01
C PHE A 388 -21.23 1.10 29.71
N ASP A 389 -22.28 1.88 29.95
CA ASP A 389 -23.50 1.41 30.57
C ASP A 389 -24.52 0.99 29.48
N PRO A 390 -25.06 -0.23 29.51
CA PRO A 390 -26.10 -0.64 28.57
C PRO A 390 -27.39 0.13 28.83
N ASN A 391 -28.01 0.66 27.77
CA ASN A 391 -29.33 1.27 27.80
C ASN A 391 -30.29 0.45 26.92
N ALA A 392 -31.26 -0.17 27.58
CA ALA A 392 -32.33 -0.95 26.94
C ALA A 392 -33.70 -0.26 27.04
N GLU A 393 -33.76 1.00 27.49
CA GLU A 393 -35.01 1.77 27.58
C GLU A 393 -35.46 2.31 26.21
N ILE A 394 -34.53 2.43 25.27
CA ILE A 394 -34.75 2.94 23.91
C ILE A 394 -34.30 1.87 22.93
N ALA A 395 -35.17 1.49 21.99
CA ALA A 395 -34.83 0.53 20.94
C ALA A 395 -34.25 1.25 19.69
N PRO A 396 -33.19 0.72 19.05
CA PRO A 396 -32.40 -0.44 19.46
C PRO A 396 -31.54 -0.16 20.70
N ASP A 397 -31.28 -1.21 21.48
CA ASP A 397 -30.38 -1.16 22.64
C ASP A 397 -29.02 -0.60 22.24
N TYR A 398 -28.43 0.22 23.11
CA TYR A 398 -27.13 0.84 22.88
C TYR A 398 -26.33 0.95 24.18
N TYR A 399 -25.08 1.40 24.07
CA TYR A 399 -24.19 1.58 25.20
C TYR A 399 -23.87 3.07 25.39
N ILE A 400 -24.24 3.63 26.54
CA ILE A 400 -23.97 5.02 26.91
C ILE A 400 -22.45 5.23 26.96
N GLY A 401 -21.99 6.31 26.34
CA GLY A 401 -20.57 6.65 26.25
C GLY A 401 -19.83 6.03 25.06
N THR A 402 -20.50 5.27 24.20
CA THR A 402 -19.99 4.89 22.87
C THR A 402 -20.40 5.92 21.81
N ASP A 403 -19.76 5.94 20.64
CA ASP A 403 -20.13 6.93 19.59
C ASP A 403 -21.56 6.69 19.08
N TYR A 404 -21.93 5.42 18.98
CA TYR A 404 -23.29 5.02 18.65
C TYR A 404 -24.26 5.40 19.77
N GLY A 405 -23.85 5.29 21.03
CA GLY A 405 -24.66 5.75 22.17
C GLY A 405 -24.93 7.26 22.13
N ASP A 406 -23.91 8.07 21.84
CA ASP A 406 -24.08 9.51 21.67
C ASP A 406 -25.08 9.83 20.53
N LEU A 407 -24.97 9.11 19.41
CA LEU A 407 -25.89 9.21 18.28
C LEU A 407 -27.33 8.85 18.66
N MET A 408 -27.52 7.77 19.43
CA MET A 408 -28.84 7.31 19.87
C MET A 408 -29.48 8.27 20.88
N GLU A 409 -28.70 8.85 21.79
CA GLU A 409 -29.18 9.88 22.72
C GLU A 409 -29.61 11.15 21.99
N GLU A 410 -28.89 11.57 20.95
CA GLU A 410 -29.34 12.68 20.09
C GLU A 410 -30.62 12.33 19.35
N TYR A 411 -30.67 11.16 18.71
CA TYR A 411 -31.86 10.69 17.99
C TYR A 411 -33.11 10.63 18.88
N SER A 412 -32.94 10.27 20.16
CA SER A 412 -34.05 10.20 21.13
C SER A 412 -34.73 11.54 21.42
N LYS A 413 -34.08 12.66 21.10
CA LYS A 413 -34.64 14.02 21.25
C LYS A 413 -35.59 14.42 20.10
N ILE A 414 -35.71 13.58 19.07
CA ILE A 414 -36.59 13.81 17.93
C ILE A 414 -37.97 13.19 18.19
N ASP A 415 -38.90 14.00 18.68
CA ASP A 415 -40.26 13.58 19.04
C ASP A 415 -41.26 13.84 17.90
N SER A 416 -42.32 13.03 17.85
CA SER A 416 -43.49 13.27 17.00
C SER A 416 -44.21 14.59 17.28
N ASN A 417 -44.08 15.12 18.50
CA ASN A 417 -44.67 16.37 18.95
C ASN A 417 -43.67 17.52 18.74
N LEU A 418 -44.02 18.40 17.80
CA LEU A 418 -43.26 19.58 17.42
C LEU A 418 -42.98 20.56 18.58
N LEU A 419 -43.71 20.48 19.70
CA LEU A 419 -43.51 21.35 20.86
C LEU A 419 -42.39 20.90 21.79
N ILE A 420 -41.92 19.66 21.64
CA ILE A 420 -40.87 19.06 22.49
C ILE A 420 -39.71 18.46 21.69
N THR A 421 -39.85 18.32 20.36
CA THR A 421 -38.75 17.93 19.48
C THR A 421 -37.62 18.96 19.49
N ASP A 422 -36.37 18.49 19.50
CA ASP A 422 -35.22 19.34 19.22
C ASP A 422 -35.08 19.54 17.70
N THR A 423 -35.62 20.66 17.21
CA THR A 423 -35.61 20.99 15.77
C THR A 423 -34.21 21.11 15.17
N SER A 424 -33.17 21.43 15.96
CA SER A 424 -31.80 21.50 15.45
C SER A 424 -31.28 20.11 15.14
N ILE A 425 -31.52 19.17 16.06
CA ILE A 425 -31.12 17.77 15.90
C ILE A 425 -31.97 17.10 14.81
N GLU A 426 -33.27 17.36 14.78
CA GLU A 426 -34.14 16.84 13.71
C GLU A 426 -33.68 17.29 12.32
N ASN A 427 -33.26 18.56 12.17
CA ASN A 427 -32.71 19.04 10.90
C ASN A 427 -31.38 18.38 10.52
N ASP A 428 -30.51 18.08 11.49
CA ASP A 428 -29.26 17.36 11.26
C ASP A 428 -29.50 15.89 10.85
N PHE A 429 -30.49 15.22 11.45
CA PHE A 429 -30.90 13.86 11.07
C PHE A 429 -31.77 13.78 9.83
N THR A 430 -32.35 14.86 9.33
CA THR A 430 -33.19 14.83 8.11
C THR A 430 -32.53 15.54 6.93
N ASN A 431 -31.37 16.17 7.15
CA ASN A 431 -30.76 17.14 6.26
C ASN A 431 -31.80 18.19 5.80
N ASN A 432 -32.37 18.89 6.78
CA ASN A 432 -33.44 19.87 6.60
C ASN A 432 -34.66 19.31 5.83
N GLY A 433 -35.09 18.09 6.17
CA GLY A 433 -36.25 17.44 5.56
C GLY A 433 -36.00 16.79 4.18
N SER A 434 -34.74 16.66 3.75
CA SER A 434 -34.39 15.94 2.51
C SER A 434 -34.73 14.45 2.57
N TYR A 435 -34.72 13.87 3.77
CA TYR A 435 -35.11 12.48 4.04
C TYR A 435 -35.68 12.31 5.46
N LEU A 436 -36.30 11.16 5.71
CA LEU A 436 -36.85 10.82 7.03
C LEU A 436 -35.74 10.62 8.07
N LYS A 437 -36.02 10.92 9.34
CA LYS A 437 -35.04 10.80 10.43
C LYS A 437 -34.44 9.40 10.57
N GLU A 438 -35.22 8.35 10.28
CA GLU A 438 -34.78 6.96 10.30
C GLU A 438 -33.71 6.71 9.23
N VAL A 439 -33.85 7.34 8.05
CA VAL A 439 -32.82 7.30 7.00
C VAL A 439 -31.58 8.02 7.49
N GLY A 440 -31.70 9.17 8.14
CA GLY A 440 -30.54 9.86 8.70
C GLY A 440 -29.80 9.11 9.78
N LEU A 441 -30.53 8.41 10.66
CA LEU A 441 -29.94 7.53 11.65
C LEU A 441 -29.14 6.42 10.98
N GLU A 442 -29.70 5.80 9.94
CA GLU A 442 -29.01 4.79 9.13
C GLU A 442 -27.74 5.35 8.47
N LEU A 443 -27.80 6.55 7.89
CA LEU A 443 -26.64 7.23 7.29
C LEU A 443 -25.53 7.50 8.31
N LYS A 444 -25.89 8.10 9.45
CA LYS A 444 -24.94 8.43 10.51
C LYS A 444 -24.32 7.17 11.13
N THR A 445 -25.11 6.10 11.28
CA THR A 445 -24.62 4.78 11.74
C THR A 445 -23.61 4.19 10.76
N ARG A 446 -23.90 4.23 9.45
CA ARG A 446 -22.97 3.76 8.40
C ARG A 446 -21.69 4.59 8.35
N ASN A 447 -21.82 5.91 8.45
CA ASN A 447 -20.67 6.82 8.52
C ASN A 447 -19.79 6.47 9.73
N LEU A 448 -20.39 6.24 10.90
CA LEU A 448 -19.65 5.81 12.08
C LEU A 448 -18.95 4.46 11.86
N ALA A 449 -19.62 3.49 11.24
CA ALA A 449 -19.03 2.18 10.94
C ALA A 449 -17.76 2.32 10.07
N SER A 450 -17.76 3.24 9.11
CA SER A 450 -16.62 3.55 8.24
C SER A 450 -15.45 4.28 8.91
N THR A 451 -15.59 4.70 10.17
CA THR A 451 -14.49 5.31 10.94
C THR A 451 -13.63 4.26 11.64
N THR A 452 -12.35 4.57 11.82
CA THR A 452 -11.41 3.78 12.62
C THR A 452 -10.61 4.68 13.55
N TYR A 453 -10.36 4.19 14.76
CA TYR A 453 -9.47 4.81 15.74
C TYR A 453 -8.04 4.27 15.68
N VAL A 454 -7.76 3.40 14.70
CA VAL A 454 -6.46 2.77 14.51
C VAL A 454 -5.72 3.42 13.35
N THR A 455 -4.54 3.96 13.63
CA THR A 455 -3.53 4.35 12.63
C THR A 455 -2.50 3.22 12.54
N LYS A 456 -2.38 2.60 11.37
CA LYS A 456 -1.50 1.46 11.13
C LYS A 456 -0.69 1.63 9.86
N GLY A 457 0.43 0.92 9.76
CA GLY A 457 1.27 0.89 8.57
C GLY A 457 2.72 1.26 8.86
N TRP A 458 3.43 1.57 7.78
CA TRP A 458 4.82 1.99 7.82
C TRP A 458 4.93 3.51 7.82
N PHE A 459 5.83 4.04 8.66
CA PHE A 459 6.02 5.48 8.79
C PHE A 459 7.50 5.82 8.98
N ILE A 460 7.87 7.02 8.52
CA ILE A 460 9.11 7.70 8.88
C ILE A 460 8.80 8.90 9.77
N LYS A 461 9.80 9.41 10.49
CA LYS A 461 9.60 10.46 11.50
C LYS A 461 8.82 11.68 10.99
N ASN A 462 9.04 12.06 9.73
CA ASN A 462 8.43 13.22 9.09
C ASN A 462 7.42 12.85 7.99
N GLY A 463 6.92 11.60 7.93
CA GLY A 463 6.02 11.13 6.88
C GLY A 463 4.84 10.35 7.46
N GLY A 464 3.80 11.06 7.92
CA GLY A 464 2.51 10.45 8.27
C GLY A 464 2.14 10.32 9.75
N LEU A 465 2.94 10.83 10.70
CA LEU A 465 2.63 10.79 12.15
C LEU A 465 2.71 12.18 12.84
N SER A 466 2.39 13.28 12.14
CA SER A 466 2.44 14.64 12.68
C SER A 466 1.59 14.82 13.95
N ASP A 467 0.43 14.15 14.00
CA ASP A 467 -0.57 14.34 15.04
C ASP A 467 -0.20 13.62 16.35
N PHE A 468 0.84 12.77 16.30
CA PHE A 468 1.30 11.94 17.42
C PHE A 468 2.52 12.53 18.15
N SER A 469 2.62 13.86 18.21
CA SER A 469 3.76 14.58 18.80
C SER A 469 4.11 14.12 20.23
N THR A 470 3.12 13.70 21.02
CA THR A 470 3.25 13.17 22.40
C THR A 470 4.30 12.05 22.53
N PHE A 471 4.45 11.20 21.52
CA PHE A 471 5.35 10.05 21.56
C PHE A 471 6.18 9.85 20.29
N ARG A 472 5.97 10.65 19.23
CA ARG A 472 6.66 10.51 17.94
C ARG A 472 8.17 10.46 18.07
N ASP A 473 8.78 11.42 18.76
CA ASP A 473 10.25 11.45 18.93
C ASP A 473 10.78 10.20 19.64
N ARG A 474 9.98 9.63 20.55
CA ARG A 474 10.32 8.41 21.26
C ARG A 474 10.20 7.17 20.38
N LEU A 475 9.13 7.07 19.59
CA LEU A 475 8.91 5.98 18.63
C LEU A 475 10.06 5.86 17.61
N PHE A 476 10.55 7.00 17.13
CA PHE A 476 11.65 7.06 16.17
C PHE A 476 13.04 7.08 16.82
N ASN A 477 13.14 6.84 18.13
CA ASN A 477 14.43 6.73 18.79
C ASN A 477 15.18 5.46 18.32
N ILE A 478 16.51 5.54 18.21
CA ILE A 478 17.35 4.40 17.84
C ILE A 478 17.27 3.25 18.84
N GLY A 479 17.01 3.54 20.11
CA GLY A 479 16.81 2.53 21.16
C GLY A 479 15.60 1.62 20.92
N VAL A 480 14.60 2.08 20.15
CA VAL A 480 13.47 1.24 19.69
C VAL A 480 13.96 0.20 18.69
N ALA A 481 14.76 0.60 17.70
CA ALA A 481 15.34 -0.34 16.74
C ALA A 481 16.29 -1.32 17.44
N GLY A 482 17.15 -0.82 18.34
CA GLY A 482 18.02 -1.67 19.15
C GLY A 482 17.25 -2.72 19.97
N ALA A 483 16.06 -2.37 20.48
CA ALA A 483 15.20 -3.32 21.19
C ALA A 483 14.78 -4.51 20.31
N LEU A 484 14.48 -4.24 19.03
CA LEU A 484 14.06 -5.25 18.06
C LEU A 484 15.24 -5.92 17.33
N ASP A 485 16.46 -5.39 17.45
CA ASP A 485 17.68 -5.90 16.81
C ASP A 485 18.49 -6.86 17.70
N ASN A 486 18.32 -6.79 19.02
CA ASN A 486 19.13 -7.51 20.01
C ASN A 486 18.99 -9.05 20.01
N PHE A 487 18.33 -9.64 19.01
CA PHE A 487 17.97 -11.05 18.95
C PHE A 487 18.78 -11.84 17.91
N LYS A 488 20.07 -11.51 17.74
CA LYS A 488 20.97 -12.34 16.92
C LYS A 488 21.38 -13.57 17.75
N PRO A 489 20.95 -14.80 17.41
CA PRO A 489 21.48 -15.99 18.08
C PRO A 489 22.98 -16.08 17.82
N GLU A 490 23.77 -16.42 18.83
CA GLU A 490 25.11 -16.94 18.57
C GLU A 490 24.99 -18.25 17.79
N GLU A 491 25.89 -18.49 16.85
CA GLU A 491 25.85 -19.66 15.97
C GLU A 491 25.90 -20.95 16.82
N GLY A 492 24.86 -21.80 16.71
CA GLY A 492 24.72 -23.02 17.50
C GLY A 492 23.98 -22.86 18.85
N VAL A 493 23.45 -21.67 19.16
CA VAL A 493 22.67 -21.42 20.39
C VAL A 493 21.18 -21.25 20.05
N THR A 494 20.32 -22.08 20.66
CA THR A 494 18.87 -21.85 20.65
C THR A 494 18.58 -20.64 21.53
N LEU A 495 18.09 -19.55 20.94
CA LEU A 495 17.58 -18.41 21.71
C LEU A 495 16.36 -18.85 22.51
N ASP A 496 16.47 -18.75 23.83
CA ASP A 496 15.33 -18.79 24.73
C ASP A 496 14.70 -17.40 24.74
N TYR A 497 13.73 -17.18 23.84
CA TYR A 497 13.10 -15.87 23.70
C TYR A 497 12.31 -15.48 24.97
N ASP A 498 11.98 -16.40 25.86
CA ASP A 498 11.28 -16.10 27.11
C ASP A 498 12.13 -15.22 28.04
N GLN A 499 13.46 -15.23 27.86
CA GLN A 499 14.38 -14.42 28.67
C GLN A 499 14.22 -12.92 28.47
N TYR A 500 13.66 -12.49 27.33
CA TYR A 500 13.54 -11.08 26.94
C TYR A 500 12.09 -10.59 26.91
N ASP A 501 11.13 -11.45 27.25
CA ASP A 501 9.73 -11.08 27.42
C ASP A 501 9.46 -10.70 28.88
N ARG A 502 8.46 -9.84 29.13
CA ARG A 502 7.96 -9.63 30.48
C ARG A 502 7.24 -10.87 30.99
N PHE A 503 6.70 -11.72 30.13
CA PHE A 503 6.15 -13.02 30.52
C PHE A 503 7.23 -14.09 30.61
N TYR A 504 7.25 -14.85 31.70
CA TYR A 504 8.10 -16.03 31.84
C TYR A 504 7.36 -17.13 32.62
N LEU A 505 7.75 -18.38 32.38
CA LEU A 505 7.26 -19.53 33.15
C LEU A 505 8.02 -19.67 34.46
N ASP A 506 7.29 -19.72 35.57
CA ASP A 506 7.79 -20.12 36.89
C ASP A 506 7.07 -21.40 37.33
N GLY A 507 7.67 -22.55 37.03
CA GLY A 507 7.00 -23.84 37.13
C GLY A 507 5.94 -24.02 36.05
N ALA A 508 4.67 -24.21 36.46
CA ALA A 508 3.53 -24.35 35.54
C ALA A 508 2.70 -23.05 35.39
N ASP A 509 3.12 -21.97 36.05
CA ASP A 509 2.41 -20.70 36.05
C ASP A 509 3.16 -19.66 35.20
N TRP A 510 2.41 -18.93 34.38
CA TRP A 510 2.91 -17.70 33.78
C TRP A 510 3.03 -16.58 34.83
N LYS A 511 4.20 -15.96 34.90
CA LYS A 511 4.47 -14.78 35.73
C LYS A 511 4.83 -13.59 34.86
N ILE A 512 4.60 -12.39 35.38
CA ILE A 512 5.05 -11.14 34.77
C ILE A 512 6.25 -10.65 35.56
N ASP A 513 7.40 -10.56 34.90
CA ASP A 513 8.57 -9.91 35.46
C ASP A 513 8.45 -8.40 35.33
N THR A 514 8.22 -7.74 36.45
CA THR A 514 8.21 -6.27 36.56
C THR A 514 9.53 -5.75 37.13
N THR A 515 10.60 -6.52 37.06
CA THR A 515 11.95 -6.16 37.53
C THR A 515 13.00 -6.29 36.43
N ARG A 516 12.78 -7.17 35.44
CA ARG A 516 13.57 -7.29 34.22
C ARG A 516 13.00 -6.39 33.13
N ASP A 517 13.74 -5.36 32.74
CA ASP A 517 13.43 -4.55 31.58
C ASP A 517 14.70 -4.31 30.75
N PHE A 518 14.75 -4.92 29.59
CA PHE A 518 15.93 -4.92 28.73
C PHE A 518 16.04 -3.67 27.86
N ASN A 519 15.00 -2.84 27.81
CA ASN A 519 14.99 -1.63 26.99
C ASN A 519 14.19 -0.47 27.62
N SER A 520 14.78 0.72 27.61
CA SER A 520 14.15 1.93 28.16
C SER A 520 12.93 2.39 27.35
N TYR A 521 12.86 2.06 26.06
CA TYR A 521 11.88 2.58 25.10
C TYR A 521 10.72 1.62 24.81
N VAL A 522 10.96 0.32 24.90
CA VAL A 522 10.01 -0.70 24.45
C VAL A 522 9.82 -1.77 25.52
N ALA A 523 8.58 -2.19 25.75
CA ALA A 523 8.23 -3.37 26.52
C ALA A 523 7.86 -4.51 25.56
N ARG A 524 8.51 -5.65 25.68
CA ARG A 524 8.08 -6.89 25.02
C ARG A 524 7.13 -7.64 25.95
N ILE A 525 5.92 -7.88 25.46
CA ILE A 525 4.84 -8.50 26.22
C ILE A 525 4.19 -9.54 25.30
N ASN A 526 4.36 -10.80 25.66
CA ASN A 526 3.79 -11.94 24.95
C ASN A 526 4.11 -11.92 23.44
N GLY A 527 5.40 -11.76 23.13
CA GLY A 527 5.93 -11.68 21.77
C GLY A 527 5.69 -10.34 21.05
N SER A 528 4.90 -9.43 21.62
CA SER A 528 4.55 -8.14 21.00
C SER A 528 5.32 -6.98 21.63
N TYR A 529 5.72 -5.99 20.83
CA TYR A 529 6.47 -4.83 21.30
C TYR A 529 5.57 -3.62 21.46
N PHE A 530 5.61 -2.97 22.63
CA PHE A 530 4.84 -1.77 22.92
C PHE A 530 5.74 -0.62 23.35
N LEU A 531 5.45 0.58 22.84
CA LEU A 531 6.21 1.77 23.22
C LEU A 531 5.93 2.13 24.68
N LYS A 532 6.99 2.42 25.44
CA LYS A 532 6.89 2.86 26.84
C LYS A 532 6.79 4.38 26.94
N LYS A 533 6.07 4.92 27.92
CA LYS A 533 6.10 6.36 28.22
C LYS A 533 7.49 6.81 28.74
N PRO A 534 7.88 8.10 28.58
CA PRO A 534 9.17 8.60 29.08
C PRO A 534 9.36 8.42 30.59
N THR A 535 8.29 8.50 31.38
CA THR A 535 8.35 8.38 32.84
C THR A 535 8.43 6.93 33.34
N SER A 536 8.37 5.92 32.46
CA SER A 536 8.49 4.49 32.80
C SER A 536 9.84 3.89 32.41
N GLU A 537 10.88 4.72 32.30
CA GLU A 537 12.25 4.26 32.08
C GLU A 537 12.81 3.40 33.24
N SER A 538 12.09 3.38 34.38
CA SER A 538 12.22 2.40 35.48
C SER A 538 10.89 1.68 35.72
N VAL A 539 10.95 0.40 36.10
CA VAL A 539 9.83 -0.57 36.10
C VAL A 539 8.82 -0.34 37.23
N SER A 540 7.50 -0.45 36.96
CA SER A 540 6.55 -1.10 37.91
C SER A 540 5.07 -1.24 37.49
N SER A 541 4.60 -0.82 36.30
CA SER A 541 3.14 -0.83 36.02
C SER A 541 2.75 -1.36 34.63
N LYS A 542 1.57 -1.97 34.55
CA LYS A 542 0.90 -2.28 33.27
C LYS A 542 0.52 -1.01 32.50
N ASP A 543 0.37 0.13 33.18
CA ASP A 543 0.03 1.44 32.61
C ASP A 543 1.25 2.15 31.98
N ASP A 544 2.39 1.48 31.88
CA ASP A 544 3.64 2.06 31.36
C ASP A 544 3.69 2.17 29.84
N ILE A 545 2.75 1.50 29.16
CA ILE A 545 2.60 1.48 27.69
C ILE A 545 1.42 2.34 27.21
N VAL A 546 0.66 2.94 28.12
CA VAL A 546 -0.47 3.82 27.82
C VAL A 546 -0.01 5.27 27.92
N PHE A 547 -0.21 6.03 26.85
CA PHE A 547 0.04 7.46 26.80
C PHE A 547 -1.28 8.20 26.99
N TYR A 548 -1.24 9.36 27.65
CA TYR A 548 -2.37 10.27 27.74
C TYR A 548 -1.91 11.67 27.34
N ASN A 549 -2.55 12.25 26.34
CA ASN A 549 -2.39 13.65 25.98
C ASN A 549 -3.46 14.46 26.69
N SER A 550 -3.06 15.34 27.62
CA SER A 550 -3.97 16.18 28.39
C SER A 550 -4.66 17.25 27.56
N ASP A 551 -4.04 17.70 26.46
CA ASP A 551 -4.54 18.80 25.64
C ASP A 551 -5.70 18.32 24.76
N SER A 552 -5.52 17.17 24.10
CA SER A 552 -6.57 16.53 23.30
C SER A 552 -7.48 15.60 24.13
N LYS A 553 -7.14 15.36 25.40
CA LYS A 553 -7.74 14.35 26.28
C LYS A 553 -7.81 12.97 25.63
N THR A 554 -6.73 12.53 25.01
CA THR A 554 -6.69 11.27 24.23
C THR A 554 -5.75 10.26 24.85
N TYR A 555 -6.21 9.01 24.97
CA TYR A 555 -5.40 7.86 25.33
C TYR A 555 -4.82 7.19 24.08
N TYR A 556 -3.55 6.80 24.14
CA TYR A 556 -2.89 6.09 23.06
C TYR A 556 -2.21 4.81 23.56
N LEU A 557 -2.23 3.79 22.72
CA LEU A 557 -1.40 2.59 22.84
C LEU A 557 -0.69 2.38 21.51
N VAL A 558 0.62 2.14 21.56
CA VAL A 558 1.48 2.04 20.38
C VAL A 558 2.16 0.68 20.37
N GLN A 559 1.74 -0.18 19.44
CA GLN A 559 2.43 -1.41 19.12
C GLN A 559 3.46 -1.17 18.00
N ILE A 560 4.66 -1.71 18.18
CA ILE A 560 5.73 -1.70 17.18
C ILE A 560 5.80 -3.10 16.59
N ILE A 561 5.51 -3.22 15.29
CA ILE A 561 5.61 -4.49 14.56
C ILE A 561 7.04 -4.68 14.07
N GLU A 562 7.66 -3.62 13.54
CA GLU A 562 9.03 -3.61 13.06
C GLU A 562 9.68 -2.24 13.25
N ALA A 563 10.98 -2.23 13.50
CA ALA A 563 11.81 -1.04 13.59
C ALA A 563 13.10 -1.24 12.79
N VAL A 564 13.22 -0.46 11.72
CA VAL A 564 14.33 -0.52 10.78
C VAL A 564 15.62 0.01 11.39
N SER A 565 16.71 -0.67 11.05
CA SER A 565 18.08 -0.31 11.36
C SER A 565 19.03 -0.59 10.18
N SER A 566 20.19 0.06 10.20
CA SER A 566 21.22 -0.15 9.18
C SER A 566 21.82 -1.57 9.22
N SER A 567 21.76 -2.28 10.36
CA SER A 567 22.17 -3.68 10.44
C SER A 567 21.24 -4.61 9.67
N LYS A 568 19.92 -4.37 9.74
CA LYS A 568 18.91 -5.17 9.03
C LYS A 568 18.91 -4.92 7.51
N PHE A 569 19.35 -3.74 7.08
CA PHE A 569 19.54 -3.35 5.67
C PHE A 569 21.00 -3.49 5.19
N ASN A 570 21.75 -4.47 5.70
CA ASN A 570 23.09 -4.74 5.22
C ASN A 570 23.02 -5.70 4.01
N LYS A 571 23.67 -5.41 2.87
CA LYS A 571 23.70 -6.32 1.70
C LYS A 571 24.69 -7.49 1.84
N ASN A 572 25.47 -7.56 2.91
CA ASN A 572 26.39 -8.69 3.13
C ASN A 572 25.58 -9.98 3.39
N PRO A 573 25.70 -11.05 2.58
CA PRO A 573 24.96 -12.30 2.75
C PRO A 573 25.18 -12.96 4.12
N ASP A 574 26.35 -12.74 4.74
CA ASP A 574 26.67 -13.29 6.06
C ASP A 574 26.09 -12.45 7.22
N ALA A 575 25.57 -11.25 6.94
CA ALA A 575 25.00 -10.38 7.96
C ALA A 575 23.62 -10.85 8.43
N TRP A 576 23.23 -10.45 9.64
CA TRP A 576 21.85 -10.65 10.12
C TRP A 576 20.96 -9.55 9.56
N ASN A 577 20.56 -9.72 8.30
CA ASN A 577 19.80 -8.77 7.48
C ASN A 577 18.43 -9.37 7.05
N TYR A 578 17.60 -8.58 6.38
CA TYR A 578 16.32 -9.07 5.86
C TYR A 578 16.46 -10.19 4.81
N ASP A 579 17.57 -10.24 4.09
CA ASP A 579 17.85 -11.30 3.10
C ASP A 579 18.22 -12.64 3.75
N ARG A 580 18.92 -12.67 4.89
CA ARG A 580 19.25 -13.90 5.62
C ARG A 580 18.08 -14.36 6.47
N LEU A 581 17.26 -13.43 6.96
CA LEU A 581 16.00 -13.77 7.59
C LEU A 581 15.01 -14.43 6.60
N ARG A 582 15.21 -14.27 5.26
CA ARG A 582 14.50 -15.00 4.18
C ARG A 582 14.81 -16.49 4.14
N GLU A 583 16.05 -16.88 4.42
CA GLU A 583 16.53 -18.27 4.25
C GLU A 583 15.97 -19.24 5.31
N ASN A 584 15.41 -18.73 6.40
CA ASN A 584 14.77 -19.54 7.44
C ASN A 584 13.31 -19.92 7.16
N LEU A 585 12.77 -19.54 5.98
CA LEU A 585 11.46 -19.99 5.52
C LEU A 585 11.62 -21.34 4.82
N THR A 586 11.18 -22.40 5.47
CA THR A 586 11.26 -23.78 4.96
C THR A 586 10.24 -24.09 3.85
N ASP A 587 9.28 -23.20 3.58
CA ASP A 587 8.28 -23.35 2.51
C ASP A 587 8.62 -22.48 1.28
N PRO A 588 8.90 -23.10 0.11
CA PRO A 588 9.12 -22.38 -1.14
C PRO A 588 7.95 -21.50 -1.60
N ASN A 589 6.72 -21.77 -1.14
CA ASN A 589 5.48 -21.08 -1.51
C ASN A 589 5.10 -19.92 -0.58
N GLU A 590 5.81 -19.75 0.54
CA GLU A 590 5.56 -18.65 1.46
C GLU A 590 6.09 -17.33 0.92
N LYS A 591 5.21 -16.32 0.88
CA LYS A 591 5.59 -14.93 0.64
C LYS A 591 6.58 -14.51 1.72
N ASN A 592 7.85 -14.27 1.39
CA ASN A 592 8.81 -13.76 2.37
C ASN A 592 8.35 -12.40 2.90
N PRO A 593 7.85 -12.29 4.14
CA PRO A 593 7.30 -11.04 4.65
C PRO A 593 8.38 -9.95 4.78
N LEU A 594 9.65 -10.33 4.85
CA LEU A 594 10.78 -9.43 5.11
C LEU A 594 11.34 -8.78 3.85
N ALA A 595 11.26 -9.44 2.69
CA ALA A 595 11.47 -8.77 1.40
C ALA A 595 10.39 -7.71 1.15
N GLY A 596 9.18 -7.95 1.64
CA GLY A 596 8.12 -6.94 1.68
C GLY A 596 8.54 -5.69 2.46
N TYR A 597 9.24 -5.85 3.59
CA TYR A 597 9.65 -4.70 4.42
C TYR A 597 10.64 -3.76 3.72
N VAL A 598 11.58 -4.32 2.96
CA VAL A 598 12.52 -3.53 2.15
C VAL A 598 11.77 -2.69 1.12
N ASN A 599 10.81 -3.29 0.42
CA ASN A 599 10.00 -2.61 -0.59
C ASN A 599 9.09 -1.54 0.02
N GLU A 600 8.46 -1.81 1.17
CA GLU A 600 7.61 -0.83 1.88
C GLU A 600 8.41 0.41 2.32
N VAL A 601 9.63 0.21 2.82
CA VAL A 601 10.51 1.33 3.21
C VAL A 601 10.98 2.10 1.98
N ALA A 602 11.28 1.40 0.88
CA ALA A 602 11.63 2.04 -0.38
C ALA A 602 10.46 2.88 -0.92
N LYS A 603 9.23 2.35 -0.91
CA LYS A 603 7.99 3.05 -1.30
C LYS A 603 7.84 4.37 -0.55
N ILE A 604 7.94 4.34 0.79
CA ILE A 604 7.79 5.56 1.61
C ILE A 604 8.88 6.59 1.32
N LEU A 605 10.11 6.16 1.11
CA LEU A 605 11.18 7.09 0.78
C LEU A 605 11.04 7.61 -0.66
N ALA A 606 10.49 6.83 -1.57
CA ALA A 606 10.28 7.23 -2.96
C ALA A 606 9.24 8.35 -3.10
N GLU A 607 8.37 8.57 -2.11
CA GLU A 607 7.47 9.73 -2.05
C GLU A 607 8.21 11.05 -1.77
N ASN A 608 9.48 11.03 -1.38
CA ASN A 608 10.25 12.24 -1.13
C ASN A 608 10.73 12.87 -2.44
N ASP A 609 10.34 14.11 -2.71
CA ASP A 609 10.72 14.88 -3.91
C ASP A 609 12.22 14.88 -4.22
N SER A 610 13.08 14.84 -3.18
CA SER A 610 14.53 14.80 -3.38
C SER A 610 14.97 13.46 -3.98
N TYR A 611 14.40 12.34 -3.51
CA TYR A 611 14.70 11.02 -4.08
C TYR A 611 14.08 10.85 -5.46
N VAL A 612 12.88 11.38 -5.70
CA VAL A 612 12.26 11.43 -7.04
C VAL A 612 13.19 12.15 -8.02
N THR A 613 13.65 13.36 -7.66
CA THR A 613 14.54 14.16 -8.52
C THR A 613 15.86 13.45 -8.80
N LEU A 614 16.48 12.84 -7.78
CA LEU A 614 17.72 12.08 -7.94
C LEU A 614 17.54 10.85 -8.83
N ALA A 615 16.43 10.12 -8.67
CA ALA A 615 16.11 8.97 -9.50
C ALA A 615 15.87 9.37 -10.96
N GLN A 616 15.09 10.43 -11.20
CA GLN A 616 14.85 10.96 -12.54
C GLN A 616 16.17 11.31 -13.21
N LYS A 617 17.04 12.10 -12.54
CA LYS A 617 18.36 12.43 -13.07
C LYS A 617 19.17 11.18 -13.39
N HIS A 618 19.27 10.24 -12.45
CA HIS A 618 20.03 9.00 -12.63
C HIS A 618 19.57 8.21 -13.87
N TRP A 619 18.25 8.03 -14.04
CA TRP A 619 17.73 7.28 -15.17
C TRP A 619 17.90 8.03 -16.50
N LEU A 620 17.72 9.35 -16.51
CA LEU A 620 17.96 10.17 -17.70
C LEU A 620 19.43 10.11 -18.15
N GLU A 621 20.40 10.10 -17.21
CA GLU A 621 21.83 9.89 -17.53
C GLU A 621 22.07 8.53 -18.21
N LYS A 622 21.32 7.49 -17.82
CA LYS A 622 21.45 6.15 -18.40
C LYS A 622 20.84 6.04 -19.79
N MET A 623 19.89 6.90 -20.15
CA MET A 623 19.15 6.83 -21.42
C MET A 623 19.89 7.45 -22.61
N ASP A 624 20.95 8.23 -22.39
CA ASP A 624 21.73 8.95 -23.43
C ASP A 624 20.82 9.72 -24.41
N LEU A 625 20.07 10.67 -23.87
CA LEU A 625 19.00 11.35 -24.61
C LEU A 625 19.52 12.38 -25.63
N GLU A 626 18.91 12.42 -26.81
CA GLU A 626 19.13 13.45 -27.81
C GLU A 626 17.86 14.25 -28.09
N TYR A 627 18.02 15.56 -28.19
CA TYR A 627 16.93 16.51 -28.30
C TYR A 627 16.90 17.13 -29.71
N HIS A 628 15.73 17.16 -30.32
CA HIS A 628 15.50 17.76 -31.63
C HIS A 628 14.57 18.97 -31.58
N ASP A 629 13.89 19.17 -30.46
CA ASP A 629 13.12 20.38 -30.16
C ASP A 629 13.82 21.25 -29.11
N GLU A 630 13.94 22.54 -29.41
CA GLU A 630 14.63 23.52 -28.57
C GLU A 630 13.89 23.78 -27.25
N VAL A 631 12.56 23.72 -27.23
CA VAL A 631 11.76 23.91 -26.00
C VAL A 631 11.91 22.72 -25.05
N VAL A 632 11.94 21.49 -25.59
CA VAL A 632 12.22 20.29 -24.79
C VAL A 632 13.66 20.30 -24.30
N TYR A 633 14.62 20.62 -25.18
CA TYR A 633 16.02 20.77 -24.79
C TYR A 633 16.19 21.77 -23.65
N ASP A 634 15.62 22.97 -23.79
CA ASP A 634 15.71 24.02 -22.77
C ASP A 634 15.04 23.59 -21.46
N TYR A 635 13.89 22.92 -21.53
CA TYR A 635 13.24 22.37 -20.34
C TYR A 635 14.15 21.37 -19.60
N PHE A 636 14.73 20.39 -20.30
CA PHE A 636 15.61 19.40 -19.67
C PHE A 636 16.89 20.07 -19.16
N LYS A 637 17.45 21.04 -19.89
CA LYS A 637 18.64 21.78 -19.48
C LYS A 637 18.41 22.65 -18.24
N ASP A 638 17.25 23.29 -18.15
CA ASP A 638 16.91 24.13 -17.00
C ASP A 638 16.62 23.30 -15.75
N ASN A 639 15.99 22.13 -15.89
CA ASN A 639 15.60 21.26 -14.77
C ASN A 639 16.69 20.25 -14.37
N PHE A 640 17.53 19.82 -15.32
CA PHE A 640 18.61 18.85 -15.11
C PHE A 640 19.91 19.33 -15.79
N PRO A 641 20.48 20.48 -15.39
CA PRO A 641 21.63 21.09 -16.06
C PRO A 641 22.84 20.17 -16.12
N ASP A 642 23.04 19.36 -15.07
CA ASP A 642 24.14 18.40 -14.97
C ASP A 642 24.13 17.32 -16.08
N LEU A 643 23.00 17.10 -16.78
CA LEU A 643 22.95 16.19 -17.95
C LEU A 643 23.66 16.78 -19.18
N PHE A 644 23.94 18.09 -19.18
CA PHE A 644 24.45 18.85 -20.34
C PHE A 644 25.86 19.41 -20.12
N ASP A 645 26.44 19.16 -18.95
CA ASP A 645 27.82 19.49 -18.59
C ASP A 645 28.79 18.37 -19.00
#